data_AF-A0A1C4ZI45-F1
#
_entry.id   AF-A0A1C4ZI45-F1
#
_cell.length_a   1.000
_cell.length_b   1.000
_cell.length_c   1.000
_cell.angle_alpha   90.00
_cell.angle_beta   90.00
_cell.angle_gamma   90.00
#
_symmetry.space_group_name_H-M   'P 1'
#
loop_
_entity.id
_entity.type
_entity.pdbx_description
1 polymer ?
#
loop_
_entity_poly.entity_id
_entity_poly.type
_entity_poly.pdbx_seq_one_letter_code
_entity_poly.pdbx_strand_id
1 'polypeptide(L)'
;MKSDLVRVLDGNIFVLSDGSGDMDAGPAVPLGFFSFDTRFLSRWRLTVNGERVSALAVDDPSYFEVRFFLVPGAPTHYVDAKVSVIRERSVVGSSFEERLTVLNHSGEPADFTVRVDAAGDFVSALTVGQESVRPGRLYRHVDDGRLHLGYVREKFRRETVISTTEPAQVDEEGLTYRFRIEPHGQWTTMLHVRGLVLRPDGQDVREHISPGRPRRDAAWLQDDLRQWLDKAPQLGCDWKPMERAYERSLVDLAALRFSPLTLPTVPLPAAGLPWNATLTGRDAILTSLQVLPFTPELAVHTLRMLGIDQGSVLDDFLDEEPGKVVREVRYSELDAFEERPQSEYFGAADSTPLYVILLDEYERWTGDAALVREFEDEARAALHWIDEYGDIMGDGYVWYQRRNERNGLENQCWKESPNAISFRDGRLPSQPRATCELQGYAYDAKTRGARLARHFWHDPAYADRLEREAAELKDRFNRDFWVDDGEYYALALDGDGRQVDALSSNVGHLLWSGIVDESRAARIAEHLLGPRLFSGWGVRTLARGEGRYNPLGYHIGTVWPFDNAFIAWGLRRYGFHHEAGRIAEGIIDASRHFQGRLPEAFGGYDRELTGHPVQYPAANSPQALATAAPLLLVRTLLGLEPYEEDLVVAPAVPERFGRIELLDIPGRWGRIDAIGTVARPGGGGREMSLARLPR
;
A
#
# COMPACT_ATOMS: atom_id res chain seq x y z
N MET A 1 10.55 22.93 -13.37
CA MET A 1 9.90 21.95 -14.25
C MET A 1 9.39 20.84 -13.33
N LYS A 2 8.08 20.62 -13.22
CA LYS A 2 7.58 19.42 -12.53
C LYS A 2 8.07 18.23 -13.35
N SER A 3 8.98 17.41 -12.85
CA SER A 3 9.23 16.14 -13.50
C SER A 3 8.03 15.27 -13.15
N ASP A 4 7.14 15.05 -14.11
CA ASP A 4 6.18 13.96 -14.00
C ASP A 4 7.00 12.68 -13.84
N LEU A 5 6.99 12.15 -12.61
CA LEU A 5 7.78 11.00 -12.23
C LEU A 5 7.20 9.77 -12.93
N VAL A 6 7.97 9.17 -13.82
CA VAL A 6 7.59 7.96 -14.55
C VAL A 6 8.01 6.74 -13.74
N ARG A 7 7.10 5.77 -13.64
CA ARG A 7 7.21 4.60 -12.77
C ARG A 7 7.03 3.33 -13.59
N VAL A 8 7.92 2.38 -13.39
CA VAL A 8 7.82 1.02 -13.94
C VAL A 8 8.15 0.07 -12.81
N LEU A 9 7.35 -0.97 -12.59
CA LEU A 9 7.53 -1.88 -11.45
C LEU A 9 7.17 -3.33 -11.75
N ASP A 10 7.71 -4.22 -10.94
CA ASP A 10 7.36 -5.65 -10.80
C ASP A 10 7.45 -5.96 -9.30
N GLY A 11 6.35 -5.75 -8.57
CA GLY A 11 6.29 -5.90 -7.12
C GLY A 11 7.16 -4.89 -6.39
N ASN A 12 8.19 -5.38 -5.67
CA ASN A 12 9.15 -4.57 -4.91
C ASN A 12 10.38 -4.14 -5.72
N ILE A 13 10.42 -4.43 -7.01
CA ILE A 13 11.48 -4.01 -7.93
C ILE A 13 10.89 -2.92 -8.82
N PHE A 14 11.53 -1.75 -8.88
CA PHE A 14 10.95 -0.62 -9.58
C PHE A 14 12.00 0.36 -10.09
N VAL A 15 11.62 1.12 -11.11
CA VAL A 15 12.40 2.21 -11.69
C VAL A 15 11.60 3.49 -11.60
N LEU A 16 12.23 4.52 -11.04
CA LEU A 16 11.75 5.90 -11.01
C LEU A 16 12.62 6.77 -11.90
N SER A 17 12.03 7.41 -12.91
CA SER A 17 12.73 8.32 -13.82
C SER A 17 11.95 9.61 -14.04
N ASP A 18 12.61 10.60 -14.62
CA ASP A 18 11.91 11.76 -15.18
C ASP A 18 11.16 11.38 -16.47
N GLY A 19 10.45 12.36 -17.05
CA GLY A 19 9.68 12.18 -18.28
C GLY A 19 10.51 11.83 -19.52
N SER A 20 11.84 12.00 -19.49
CA SER A 20 12.76 11.57 -20.57
C SER A 20 13.30 10.15 -20.38
N GLY A 21 12.91 9.50 -19.28
CA GLY A 21 13.43 8.21 -18.85
C GLY A 21 14.77 8.30 -18.11
N ASP A 22 15.30 9.51 -17.89
CA ASP A 22 16.58 9.68 -17.22
C ASP A 22 16.45 9.57 -15.70
N MET A 23 17.51 9.05 -15.09
CA MET A 23 17.68 8.99 -13.65
C MET A 23 18.86 9.89 -13.29
N ASP A 24 18.60 10.88 -12.44
CA ASP A 24 19.64 11.68 -11.78
C ASP A 24 19.20 11.92 -10.34
N ALA A 25 19.59 11.00 -9.47
CA ALA A 25 19.22 11.06 -8.07
C ALA A 25 19.78 12.33 -7.41
N GLY A 26 18.93 13.00 -6.65
CA GLY A 26 19.31 14.10 -5.78
C GLY A 26 18.66 13.95 -4.40
N PRO A 27 19.04 14.78 -3.41
CA PRO A 27 18.46 14.71 -2.06
C PRO A 27 16.93 14.85 -2.05
N ALA A 28 16.35 15.58 -3.00
CA ALA A 28 14.91 15.82 -3.08
C ALA A 28 14.17 14.95 -4.12
N VAL A 29 14.88 14.11 -4.90
CA VAL A 29 14.28 13.37 -6.02
C VAL A 29 14.65 11.89 -5.93
N PRO A 30 13.69 10.99 -5.66
CA PRO A 30 13.94 9.56 -5.46
C PRO A 30 14.11 8.80 -6.79
N LEU A 31 14.79 9.39 -7.79
CA LEU A 31 15.05 8.69 -9.05
C LEU A 31 16.03 7.54 -8.85
N GLY A 32 15.85 6.48 -9.64
CA GLY A 32 16.75 5.35 -9.66
C GLY A 32 16.08 4.01 -9.99
N PHE A 33 16.92 2.98 -10.07
CA PHE A 33 16.50 1.59 -10.11
C PHE A 33 16.64 1.00 -8.70
N PHE A 34 15.55 0.45 -8.18
CA PHE A 34 15.43 -0.07 -6.83
C PHE A 34 15.06 -1.54 -6.85
N SER A 35 15.65 -2.29 -5.91
CA SER A 35 15.39 -3.70 -5.71
C SER A 35 15.86 -4.08 -4.29
N PHE A 36 15.12 -4.92 -3.56
CA PHE A 36 15.48 -5.35 -2.19
C PHE A 36 15.93 -4.18 -1.28
N ASP A 37 15.07 -3.17 -1.14
CA ASP A 37 15.31 -1.94 -0.37
C ASP A 37 16.59 -1.17 -0.72
N THR A 38 17.21 -1.41 -1.89
CA THR A 38 18.48 -0.80 -2.31
C THR A 38 18.32 -0.07 -3.64
N ARG A 39 18.86 1.15 -3.75
CA ARG A 39 19.00 1.85 -5.04
C ARG A 39 20.25 1.38 -5.80
N PHE A 40 20.07 0.49 -6.76
CA PHE A 40 21.13 -0.09 -7.60
C PHE A 40 21.67 0.88 -8.64
N LEU A 41 20.82 1.76 -9.20
CA LEU A 41 21.24 2.86 -10.06
C LEU A 41 20.71 4.18 -9.53
N SER A 42 21.61 5.15 -9.36
CA SER A 42 21.30 6.54 -9.04
C SER A 42 21.45 7.47 -10.24
N ARG A 43 22.20 7.04 -11.26
CA ARG A 43 22.33 7.73 -12.53
C ARG A 43 22.09 6.76 -13.68
N TRP A 44 21.26 7.18 -14.63
CA TRP A 44 21.04 6.53 -15.91
C TRP A 44 20.62 7.60 -16.90
N ARG A 45 21.60 8.15 -17.61
CA ARG A 45 21.46 9.39 -18.38
C ARG A 45 21.80 9.18 -19.83
N LEU A 46 20.85 9.50 -20.71
CA LEU A 46 21.04 9.39 -22.15
C LEU A 46 21.46 10.72 -22.76
N THR A 47 22.49 10.69 -23.61
CA THR A 47 22.86 11.80 -24.48
C THR A 47 23.10 11.33 -25.92
N VAL A 48 22.73 12.19 -26.88
CA VAL A 48 22.97 11.99 -28.31
C VAL A 48 23.76 13.17 -28.84
N ASN A 49 24.92 12.91 -29.43
CA ASN A 49 25.90 13.91 -29.88
C ASN A 49 26.28 14.91 -28.77
N GLY A 50 26.30 14.45 -27.51
CA GLY A 50 26.59 15.28 -26.34
C GLY A 50 25.40 16.10 -25.81
N GLU A 51 24.25 16.08 -26.48
CA GLU A 51 23.05 16.77 -26.04
C GLU A 51 22.14 15.87 -25.20
N ARG A 52 21.48 16.48 -24.20
CA ARG A 52 20.42 15.84 -23.41
C ARG A 52 19.20 15.59 -24.30
N VAL A 53 18.43 14.57 -23.98
CA VAL A 53 17.17 14.27 -24.67
C VAL A 53 15.98 14.91 -23.94
N SER A 54 15.01 15.38 -24.70
CA SER A 54 13.74 15.93 -24.19
C SER A 54 12.57 15.05 -24.61
N ALA A 55 11.60 14.89 -23.71
CA ALA A 55 10.40 14.09 -23.97
C ALA A 55 9.38 14.85 -24.83
N LEU A 56 8.90 14.18 -25.87
CA LEU A 56 7.73 14.60 -26.65
C LEU A 56 6.47 13.91 -26.14
N ALA A 57 6.58 12.61 -25.81
CA ALA A 57 5.50 11.81 -25.27
C ALA A 57 6.04 10.66 -24.42
N VAL A 58 5.21 10.21 -23.47
CA VAL A 58 5.41 8.99 -22.69
C VAL A 58 4.15 8.15 -22.86
N ASP A 59 4.34 6.87 -23.15
CA ASP A 59 3.29 5.86 -23.32
C ASP A 59 3.54 4.71 -22.34
N ASP A 60 2.58 4.39 -21.49
CA ASP A 60 2.66 3.37 -20.43
C ASP A 60 1.74 2.17 -20.74
N PRO A 61 2.13 1.27 -21.68
CA PRO A 61 1.27 0.18 -22.13
C PRO A 61 0.93 -0.84 -21.04
N SER A 62 1.74 -0.95 -19.99
CA SER A 62 1.50 -1.81 -18.83
C SER A 62 2.19 -1.22 -17.59
N TYR A 63 2.02 -1.85 -16.42
CA TYR A 63 2.70 -1.40 -15.20
C TYR A 63 4.22 -1.70 -15.18
N PHE A 64 4.66 -2.63 -16.03
CA PHE A 64 6.05 -3.11 -16.10
C PHE A 64 6.76 -2.70 -17.39
N GLU A 65 6.10 -1.97 -18.30
CA GLU A 65 6.67 -1.44 -19.55
C GLU A 65 6.28 0.03 -19.76
N VAL A 66 7.24 0.84 -20.21
CA VAL A 66 7.00 2.23 -20.62
C VAL A 66 7.81 2.56 -21.86
N ARG A 67 7.28 3.46 -22.69
CA ARG A 67 7.91 3.95 -23.92
C ARG A 67 8.04 5.46 -23.87
N PHE A 68 9.23 5.94 -24.20
CA PHE A 68 9.55 7.35 -24.26
C PHE A 68 9.85 7.73 -25.71
N PHE A 69 9.17 8.76 -26.21
CA PHE A 69 9.43 9.36 -27.53
C PHE A 69 10.17 10.67 -27.32
N LEU A 70 11.42 10.71 -27.78
CA LEU A 70 12.39 11.72 -27.39
C LEU A 70 13.05 12.38 -28.59
N VAL A 71 13.59 13.58 -28.38
CA VAL A 71 14.44 14.29 -29.33
C VAL A 71 15.71 14.82 -28.65
N PRO A 72 16.87 14.84 -29.34
CA PRO A 72 18.05 15.54 -28.82
C PRO A 72 17.79 17.05 -28.68
N GLY A 73 18.34 17.65 -27.64
CA GLY A 73 18.23 19.08 -27.36
C GLY A 73 16.85 19.48 -26.83
N ALA A 74 16.55 20.79 -26.88
CA ALA A 74 15.24 21.32 -26.53
C ALA A 74 14.32 21.38 -27.76
N PRO A 75 13.05 20.92 -27.68
CA PRO A 75 12.13 21.05 -28.80
C PRO A 75 11.89 22.53 -29.11
N THR A 76 12.22 22.97 -30.33
CA THR A 76 12.00 24.34 -30.79
C THR A 76 10.90 24.34 -31.86
N HIS A 77 10.04 25.36 -31.85
CA HIS A 77 8.88 25.47 -32.76
C HIS A 77 9.27 25.66 -34.25
N TYR A 78 10.54 25.88 -34.55
CA TYR A 78 11.02 26.32 -35.87
C TYR A 78 12.01 25.35 -36.54
N VAL A 79 12.28 24.18 -35.93
CA VAL A 79 13.24 23.20 -36.47
C VAL A 79 12.59 21.82 -36.50
N ASP A 80 12.43 21.27 -37.70
CA ASP A 80 12.07 19.86 -37.87
C ASP A 80 13.17 18.99 -37.27
N ALA A 81 12.82 18.22 -36.22
CA ALA A 81 13.74 17.30 -35.59
C ALA A 81 14.13 16.20 -36.60
N LYS A 82 15.35 16.27 -37.12
CA LYS A 82 15.91 15.28 -38.06
C LYS A 82 16.26 13.95 -37.40
N VAL A 83 16.16 13.89 -36.08
CA VAL A 83 16.55 12.74 -35.26
C VAL A 83 15.50 12.57 -34.17
N SER A 84 15.05 11.34 -33.98
CA SER A 84 14.27 10.98 -32.81
C SER A 84 14.87 9.76 -32.11
N VAL A 85 14.59 9.65 -30.83
CA VAL A 85 15.03 8.54 -30.00
C VAL A 85 13.80 7.90 -29.36
N ILE A 86 13.74 6.57 -29.37
CA ILE A 86 12.72 5.80 -28.68
C ILE A 86 13.43 4.98 -27.61
N ARG A 87 12.99 5.11 -26.35
CA ARG A 87 13.39 4.22 -25.26
C ARG A 87 12.19 3.37 -24.89
N GLU A 88 12.33 2.06 -24.92
CA GLU A 88 11.32 1.14 -24.40
C GLU A 88 11.95 0.43 -23.20
N ARG A 89 11.39 0.68 -22.02
CA ARG A 89 11.91 0.21 -20.76
C ARG A 89 10.96 -0.82 -20.17
N SER A 90 11.50 -1.95 -19.72
CA SER A 90 10.77 -2.93 -18.94
C SER A 90 11.50 -3.31 -17.66
N VAL A 91 10.75 -3.68 -16.62
CA VAL A 91 11.28 -4.17 -15.35
C VAL A 91 10.71 -5.56 -15.11
N VAL A 92 11.57 -6.57 -15.07
CA VAL A 92 11.16 -7.96 -14.84
C VAL A 92 12.24 -8.72 -14.10
N GLY A 93 11.87 -9.50 -13.07
CA GLY A 93 12.76 -10.50 -12.48
C GLY A 93 14.10 -9.91 -11.99
N SER A 94 14.02 -8.75 -11.32
CA SER A 94 15.15 -7.96 -10.81
C SER A 94 16.13 -7.44 -11.87
N SER A 95 15.67 -7.39 -13.10
CA SER A 95 16.40 -6.79 -14.21
C SER A 95 15.60 -5.59 -14.73
N PHE A 96 16.34 -4.57 -15.12
CA PHE A 96 15.86 -3.44 -15.88
C PHE A 96 16.40 -3.63 -17.31
N GLU A 97 15.50 -3.71 -18.30
CA GLU A 97 15.87 -3.81 -19.71
C GLU A 97 15.41 -2.55 -20.45
N GLU A 98 16.25 -2.05 -21.36
CA GLU A 98 15.93 -0.88 -22.16
C GLU A 98 16.33 -1.08 -23.62
N ARG A 99 15.34 -1.11 -24.51
CA ARG A 99 15.57 -1.03 -25.95
C ARG A 99 15.72 0.44 -26.33
N LEU A 100 16.90 0.79 -26.83
CA LEU A 100 17.22 2.13 -27.30
C LEU A 100 17.25 2.13 -28.83
N THR A 101 16.39 2.94 -29.45
CA THR A 101 16.34 3.12 -30.90
C THR A 101 16.62 4.57 -31.27
N VAL A 102 17.54 4.81 -32.20
CA VAL A 102 17.81 6.13 -32.79
C VAL A 102 17.39 6.09 -34.25
N LEU A 103 16.58 7.07 -34.67
CA LEU A 103 16.07 7.18 -36.03
C LEU A 103 16.64 8.42 -36.72
N ASN A 104 17.12 8.26 -37.96
CA ASN A 104 17.53 9.35 -38.82
C ASN A 104 16.39 9.69 -39.78
N HIS A 105 15.73 10.83 -39.60
CA HIS A 105 14.63 11.28 -40.47
C HIS A 105 15.10 12.10 -41.68
N SER A 106 16.40 12.36 -41.78
CA SER A 106 16.96 13.14 -42.88
C SER A 106 17.17 12.31 -44.15
N GLY A 107 17.26 13.00 -45.29
CA GLY A 107 17.58 12.41 -46.59
C GLY A 107 19.08 12.12 -46.79
N GLU A 108 19.93 12.32 -45.77
CA GLU A 108 21.37 12.14 -45.85
C GLU A 108 21.86 11.17 -44.74
N PRO A 109 22.94 10.40 -44.98
CA PRO A 109 23.54 9.61 -43.93
C PRO A 109 24.09 10.52 -42.82
N ALA A 110 23.93 10.12 -41.56
CA ALA A 110 24.40 10.89 -40.41
C ALA A 110 25.19 10.01 -39.43
N ASP A 111 26.27 10.56 -38.89
CA ASP A 111 27.08 9.95 -37.84
C ASP A 111 26.56 10.35 -36.46
N PHE A 112 26.44 9.38 -35.57
CA PHE A 112 25.90 9.56 -34.22
C PHE A 112 26.89 9.07 -33.17
N THR A 113 26.96 9.83 -32.07
CA THR A 113 27.57 9.39 -30.80
C THR A 113 26.48 9.32 -29.75
N VAL A 114 26.16 8.12 -29.28
CA VAL A 114 25.21 7.89 -28.19
C VAL A 114 25.98 7.53 -26.94
N ARG A 115 25.67 8.18 -25.81
CA ARG A 115 26.28 7.86 -24.52
C ARG A 115 25.21 7.67 -23.45
N VAL A 116 25.35 6.58 -22.69
CA VAL A 116 24.54 6.29 -21.51
C VAL A 116 25.46 6.32 -20.29
N ASP A 117 25.34 7.37 -19.47
CA ASP A 117 26.07 7.48 -18.20
C ASP A 117 25.34 6.69 -17.11
N ALA A 118 26.09 5.91 -16.34
CA ALA A 118 25.56 5.06 -15.29
C ALA A 118 26.34 5.23 -13.98
N ALA A 119 25.62 5.29 -12.85
CA ALA A 119 26.23 5.26 -11.53
C ALA A 119 25.29 4.58 -10.54
N GLY A 120 25.86 3.86 -9.57
CA GLY A 120 25.15 3.23 -8.47
C GLY A 120 25.58 3.85 -7.15
N ASP A 121 24.63 4.08 -6.25
CA ASP A 121 24.92 4.55 -4.90
C ASP A 121 24.55 3.58 -3.78
N PHE A 122 23.70 2.59 -4.06
CA PHE A 122 23.37 1.48 -3.16
C PHE A 122 22.80 1.92 -1.82
N VAL A 123 22.15 3.09 -1.78
CA VAL A 123 21.48 3.62 -0.58
C VAL A 123 20.19 2.84 -0.31
N SER A 124 19.89 2.68 0.97
CA SER A 124 18.61 2.13 1.44
C SER A 124 17.45 3.01 0.99
N ALA A 125 16.35 2.40 0.53
CA ALA A 125 15.11 3.13 0.19
C ALA A 125 14.63 4.04 1.35
N LEU A 126 14.86 3.63 2.60
CA LEU A 126 14.47 4.38 3.80
C LEU A 126 15.34 5.60 4.12
N THR A 127 16.51 5.74 3.48
CA THR A 127 17.42 6.88 3.68
C THR A 127 17.59 7.72 2.43
N VAL A 128 16.84 7.42 1.36
CA VAL A 128 16.80 8.28 0.17
C VAL A 128 16.39 9.69 0.59
N GLY A 129 17.27 10.64 0.28
CA GLY A 129 17.09 12.06 0.60
C GLY A 129 17.66 12.52 1.93
N GLN A 130 18.26 11.60 2.71
CA GLN A 130 19.05 11.93 3.89
C GLN A 130 20.54 11.98 3.51
N GLU A 131 21.28 12.94 4.05
CA GLU A 131 22.74 12.89 4.00
C GLU A 131 23.22 11.72 4.86
N SER A 132 23.89 10.75 4.24
CA SER A 132 24.46 9.60 4.96
C SER A 132 25.91 9.39 4.56
N VAL A 133 26.76 9.19 5.57
CA VAL A 133 28.10 8.62 5.38
C VAL A 133 27.91 7.15 5.03
N ARG A 134 28.65 6.65 4.05
CA ARG A 134 28.59 5.24 3.65
C ARG A 134 29.66 4.46 4.41
N PRO A 135 29.28 3.49 5.25
CA PRO A 135 30.24 2.69 6.01
C PRO A 135 31.04 1.73 5.13
N GLY A 136 30.49 1.29 4.00
CA GLY A 136 31.15 0.43 3.02
C GLY A 136 31.90 1.18 1.91
N ARG A 137 32.41 0.40 0.94
CA ARG A 137 33.19 0.88 -0.20
C ARG A 137 32.45 0.64 -1.51
N LEU A 138 32.37 1.68 -2.34
CA LEU A 138 31.97 1.55 -3.74
C LEU A 138 33.13 1.08 -4.61
N TYR A 139 32.83 0.27 -5.61
CA TYR A 139 33.77 -0.05 -6.67
C TYR A 139 33.08 0.02 -8.02
N ARG A 140 33.89 0.19 -9.05
CA ARG A 140 33.48 0.15 -10.44
C ARG A 140 34.60 -0.49 -11.24
N HIS A 141 34.26 -1.29 -12.23
CA HIS A 141 35.22 -1.85 -13.17
C HIS A 141 34.52 -2.29 -14.44
N VAL A 142 35.31 -2.50 -15.49
CA VAL A 142 34.85 -3.06 -16.76
C VAL A 142 35.45 -4.45 -16.90
N ASP A 143 34.61 -5.44 -17.11
CA ASP A 143 35.01 -6.83 -17.37
C ASP A 143 34.18 -7.41 -18.51
N ASP A 144 34.83 -8.10 -19.46
CA ASP A 144 34.19 -8.69 -20.66
C ASP A 144 33.20 -7.75 -21.39
N GLY A 145 33.55 -6.46 -21.51
CA GLY A 145 32.70 -5.45 -22.15
C GLY A 145 31.42 -5.10 -21.36
N ARG A 146 31.38 -5.41 -20.06
CA ARG A 146 30.27 -5.09 -19.14
C ARG A 146 30.74 -4.12 -18.08
N LEU A 147 29.87 -3.19 -17.69
CA LEU A 147 30.13 -2.27 -16.59
C LEU A 147 29.58 -2.88 -15.29
N HIS A 148 30.46 -3.08 -14.32
CA HIS A 148 30.13 -3.50 -12.97
C HIS A 148 30.22 -2.30 -12.04
N LEU A 149 29.12 -2.00 -11.35
CA LEU A 149 29.04 -1.00 -10.28
C LEU A 149 28.71 -1.76 -9.00
N GLY A 150 29.43 -1.57 -7.92
CA GLY A 150 29.16 -2.36 -6.72
C GLY A 150 29.44 -1.65 -5.41
N TYR A 151 28.89 -2.22 -4.36
CA TYR A 151 29.03 -1.78 -2.98
C TYR A 151 29.30 -2.97 -2.08
N VAL A 152 30.29 -2.82 -1.21
CA VAL A 152 30.64 -3.83 -0.20
C VAL A 152 30.83 -3.21 1.17
N ARG A 153 30.13 -3.76 2.15
CA ARG A 153 30.42 -3.61 3.58
C ARG A 153 30.51 -5.00 4.17
N GLU A 154 31.72 -5.45 4.49
CA GLU A 154 31.98 -6.81 5.00
C GLU A 154 31.34 -7.92 4.12
N LYS A 155 30.32 -8.62 4.63
CA LYS A 155 29.56 -9.66 3.93
C LYS A 155 28.38 -9.12 3.13
N PHE A 156 27.94 -7.89 3.37
CA PHE A 156 26.89 -7.24 2.62
C PHE A 156 27.44 -6.77 1.27
N ARG A 157 26.92 -7.36 0.18
CA ARG A 157 27.35 -7.07 -1.19
C ARG A 157 26.15 -6.83 -2.10
N ARG A 158 26.25 -5.77 -2.90
CA ARG A 158 25.28 -5.40 -3.93
C ARG A 158 26.05 -5.02 -5.18
N GLU A 159 25.62 -5.51 -6.33
CA GLU A 159 26.27 -5.20 -7.60
C GLU A 159 25.23 -4.95 -8.69
N THR A 160 25.49 -3.95 -9.53
CA THR A 160 24.75 -3.69 -10.77
C THR A 160 25.65 -4.08 -11.92
N VAL A 161 25.20 -5.02 -12.76
CA VAL A 161 25.89 -5.42 -13.99
C VAL A 161 25.14 -4.87 -15.18
N ILE A 162 25.82 -4.09 -16.03
CA ILE A 162 25.26 -3.48 -17.22
C ILE A 162 25.92 -4.10 -18.46
N SER A 163 25.11 -4.64 -19.36
CA SER A 163 25.55 -5.19 -20.64
C SER A 163 24.69 -4.71 -21.79
N THR A 164 25.14 -4.95 -23.02
CA THR A 164 24.46 -4.49 -24.23
C THR A 164 24.63 -5.47 -25.39
N THR A 165 23.68 -5.47 -26.34
CA THR A 165 23.74 -6.34 -27.53
C THR A 165 24.61 -5.80 -28.65
N GLU A 166 24.67 -4.47 -28.81
CA GLU A 166 25.53 -3.83 -29.80
C GLU A 166 26.92 -3.51 -29.20
N PRO A 167 28.01 -3.62 -29.97
CA PRO A 167 29.35 -3.27 -29.50
C PRO A 167 29.41 -1.82 -28.99
N ALA A 168 29.84 -1.66 -27.74
CA ALA A 168 30.03 -0.36 -27.10
C ALA A 168 31.48 -0.19 -26.64
N GLN A 169 31.94 1.06 -26.60
CA GLN A 169 33.07 1.42 -25.77
C GLN A 169 32.57 1.61 -24.34
N VAL A 170 32.95 0.71 -23.45
CA VAL A 170 32.55 0.71 -22.04
C VAL A 170 33.68 1.25 -21.19
N ASP A 171 33.38 2.28 -20.41
CA ASP A 171 34.26 2.87 -19.42
C ASP A 171 33.61 2.77 -18.03
N GLU A 172 34.31 3.24 -16.99
CA GLU A 172 33.82 3.20 -15.61
C GLU A 172 32.66 4.16 -15.30
N GLU A 173 32.24 4.98 -16.28
CA GLU A 173 31.16 5.96 -16.16
C GLU A 173 29.96 5.60 -17.06
N GLY A 174 30.08 4.65 -18.00
CA GLY A 174 28.98 4.26 -18.87
C GLY A 174 29.37 3.57 -20.17
N LEU A 175 28.44 3.64 -21.13
CA LEU A 175 28.54 3.00 -22.45
C LEU A 175 28.47 4.06 -23.55
N THR A 176 29.41 4.01 -24.51
CA THR A 176 29.46 4.91 -25.67
C THR A 176 29.38 4.13 -26.98
N TYR A 177 28.45 4.51 -27.85
CA TYR A 177 28.24 3.94 -29.17
C TYR A 177 28.58 4.99 -30.24
N ARG A 178 29.28 4.56 -31.29
CA ARG A 178 29.54 5.38 -32.48
C ARG A 178 29.17 4.59 -33.72
N PHE A 179 28.22 5.11 -34.48
CA PHE A 179 27.68 4.45 -35.67
C PHE A 179 27.17 5.48 -36.67
N ARG A 180 26.99 5.03 -37.90
CA ARG A 180 26.41 5.80 -39.01
C ARG A 180 25.03 5.23 -39.33
N ILE A 181 24.03 6.08 -39.44
CA ILE A 181 22.68 5.69 -39.89
C ILE A 181 22.43 6.29 -41.27
N GLU A 182 22.09 5.43 -42.23
CA GLU A 182 21.70 5.82 -43.59
C GLU A 182 20.37 6.63 -43.61
N PRO A 183 20.04 7.32 -44.72
CA PRO A 183 18.80 8.10 -44.83
C PRO A 183 17.57 7.27 -44.46
N HIS A 184 16.70 7.82 -43.59
CA HIS A 184 15.50 7.13 -43.11
C HIS A 184 15.76 5.78 -42.41
N GLY A 185 17.00 5.52 -42.00
CA GLY A 185 17.40 4.32 -41.28
C GLY A 185 17.22 4.44 -39.77
N GLN A 186 17.51 3.35 -39.07
CA GLN A 186 17.53 3.29 -37.62
C GLN A 186 18.71 2.47 -37.10
N TRP A 187 19.12 2.74 -35.87
CA TRP A 187 20.01 1.91 -35.07
C TRP A 187 19.30 1.51 -33.77
N THR A 188 19.48 0.27 -33.33
CA THR A 188 18.85 -0.25 -32.12
C THR A 188 19.86 -1.04 -31.31
N THR A 189 19.86 -0.86 -29.99
CA THR A 189 20.53 -1.76 -29.04
C THR A 189 19.60 -2.13 -27.88
N MET A 190 19.85 -3.29 -27.27
CA MET A 190 19.29 -3.64 -25.98
C MET A 190 20.33 -3.36 -24.88
N LEU A 191 19.88 -2.71 -23.80
CA LEU A 191 20.63 -2.48 -22.58
C LEU A 191 20.03 -3.37 -21.49
N HIS A 192 20.86 -4.21 -20.86
CA HIS A 192 20.44 -5.05 -19.75
C HIS A 192 21.13 -4.56 -18.47
N VAL A 193 20.35 -4.28 -17.44
CA VAL A 193 20.83 -3.89 -16.12
C VAL A 193 20.32 -4.91 -15.11
N ARG A 194 21.24 -5.62 -14.46
CA ARG A 194 20.91 -6.63 -13.45
C ARG A 194 21.35 -6.16 -12.07
N GLY A 195 20.40 -6.03 -11.14
CA GLY A 195 20.70 -5.76 -9.74
C GLY A 195 20.88 -7.09 -8.99
N LEU A 196 22.10 -7.35 -8.53
CA LEU A 196 22.54 -8.58 -7.87
C LEU A 196 22.65 -8.41 -6.35
N VAL A 197 22.10 -9.39 -5.63
CA VAL A 197 22.20 -9.52 -4.17
C VAL A 197 23.20 -10.63 -3.90
N LEU A 198 24.46 -10.28 -3.68
CA LEU A 198 25.56 -11.23 -3.70
C LEU A 198 25.86 -11.79 -2.32
N ARG A 199 26.06 -13.10 -2.26
CA ARG A 199 26.66 -13.79 -1.12
C ARG A 199 28.18 -13.60 -1.09
N PRO A 200 28.86 -13.98 0.00
CA PRO A 200 30.33 -13.91 0.09
C PRO A 200 31.07 -14.69 -1.01
N ASP A 201 30.45 -15.75 -1.56
CA ASP A 201 30.99 -16.57 -2.65
C ASP A 201 30.73 -15.99 -4.06
N GLY A 202 30.12 -14.81 -4.16
CA GLY A 202 29.86 -14.11 -5.42
C GLY A 202 28.64 -14.63 -6.19
N GLN A 203 27.90 -15.60 -5.64
CA GLN A 203 26.64 -16.05 -6.25
C GLN A 203 25.46 -15.22 -5.75
N ASP A 204 24.45 -15.09 -6.59
CA ASP A 204 23.24 -14.38 -6.22
C ASP A 204 22.39 -15.20 -5.23
N VAL A 205 21.91 -14.55 -4.17
CA VAL A 205 21.08 -15.19 -3.14
C VAL A 205 19.85 -15.88 -3.75
N ARG A 206 19.24 -15.28 -4.78
CA ARG A 206 17.98 -15.78 -5.38
C ARG A 206 18.15 -17.06 -6.18
N GLU A 207 19.34 -17.31 -6.73
CA GLU A 207 19.65 -18.56 -7.45
C GLU A 207 19.58 -19.78 -6.53
N HIS A 208 19.70 -19.58 -5.21
CA HIS A 208 19.64 -20.64 -4.20
C HIS A 208 18.27 -20.81 -3.56
N ILE A 209 17.55 -19.69 -3.37
CA ILE A 209 16.23 -19.69 -2.73
C ILE A 209 15.17 -20.24 -3.70
N SER A 210 15.38 -20.12 -5.02
CA SER A 210 14.43 -20.59 -6.02
C SER A 210 15.11 -21.25 -7.22
N PRO A 211 15.80 -22.40 -7.00
CA PRO A 211 16.47 -23.11 -8.08
C PRO A 211 15.45 -23.59 -9.11
N GLY A 212 15.67 -23.24 -10.38
CA GLY A 212 14.82 -23.69 -11.50
C GLY A 212 13.51 -22.92 -11.71
N ARG A 213 13.30 -21.78 -11.04
CA ARG A 213 12.16 -20.91 -11.35
C ARG A 213 12.30 -20.37 -12.79
N PRO A 214 11.27 -20.49 -13.65
CA PRO A 214 11.30 -19.89 -14.98
C PRO A 214 11.60 -18.41 -14.86
N ARG A 215 12.52 -17.92 -15.70
CA ARG A 215 12.83 -16.50 -15.77
C ARG A 215 11.53 -15.79 -16.23
N ARG A 216 10.95 -14.98 -15.35
CA ARG A 216 9.81 -14.13 -15.72
C ARG A 216 10.29 -13.20 -16.82
N ASP A 217 9.51 -13.09 -17.88
CA ASP A 217 9.70 -12.12 -18.96
C ASP A 217 8.44 -11.26 -19.08
N ALA A 218 8.49 -10.27 -19.98
CA ALA A 218 7.36 -9.37 -20.22
C ALA A 218 6.10 -10.12 -20.68
N ALA A 219 6.25 -11.21 -21.45
CA ALA A 219 5.13 -12.01 -21.93
C ALA A 219 4.43 -12.76 -20.78
N TRP A 220 5.21 -13.31 -19.84
CA TRP A 220 4.69 -13.94 -18.64
C TRP A 220 3.92 -12.95 -17.76
N LEU A 221 4.46 -11.75 -17.52
CA LEU A 221 3.77 -10.70 -16.74
C LEU A 221 2.48 -10.24 -17.43
N GLN A 222 2.48 -10.12 -18.75
CA GLN A 222 1.28 -9.78 -19.52
C GLN A 222 0.19 -10.85 -19.36
N ASP A 223 0.57 -12.13 -19.41
CA ASP A 223 -0.35 -13.25 -19.26
C ASP A 223 -0.87 -13.36 -17.82
N ASP A 224 0.00 -13.21 -16.83
CA ASP A 224 -0.37 -13.18 -15.41
C ASP A 224 -1.32 -12.02 -15.08
N LEU A 225 -1.10 -10.82 -15.65
CA LEU A 225 -2.02 -9.69 -15.53
C LEU A 225 -3.39 -10.00 -16.16
N ARG A 226 -3.42 -10.62 -17.36
CA ARG A 226 -4.69 -11.00 -18.00
C ARG A 226 -5.46 -12.00 -17.13
N GLN A 227 -4.79 -13.07 -16.68
CA GLN A 227 -5.41 -14.07 -15.80
C GLN A 227 -5.91 -13.47 -14.49
N TRP A 228 -5.18 -12.49 -13.94
CA TRP A 228 -5.61 -11.75 -12.75
C TRP A 228 -6.90 -10.97 -13.00
N LEU A 229 -6.95 -10.21 -14.10
CA LEU A 229 -8.13 -9.41 -14.46
C LEU A 229 -9.34 -10.28 -14.82
N ASP A 230 -9.13 -11.41 -15.51
CA ASP A 230 -10.21 -12.34 -15.90
C ASP A 230 -10.86 -13.06 -14.71
N LYS A 231 -10.14 -13.17 -13.58
CA LYS A 231 -10.67 -13.77 -12.35
C LYS A 231 -11.47 -12.79 -11.50
N ALA A 232 -11.18 -11.49 -11.60
CA ALA A 232 -11.85 -10.47 -10.82
C ALA A 232 -13.30 -10.28 -11.29
N PRO A 233 -14.23 -9.91 -10.37
CA PRO A 233 -15.58 -9.51 -10.73
C PRO A 233 -15.62 -8.40 -11.79
N GLN A 234 -16.64 -8.39 -12.64
CA GLN A 234 -16.79 -7.33 -13.65
C GLN A 234 -17.67 -6.21 -13.13
N LEU A 235 -17.16 -4.97 -13.13
CA LEU A 235 -17.90 -3.80 -12.69
C LEU A 235 -18.48 -3.02 -13.88
N GLY A 236 -19.79 -2.83 -13.90
CA GLY A 236 -20.48 -1.82 -14.70
C GLY A 236 -20.99 -0.69 -13.82
N CYS A 237 -20.78 0.57 -14.21
CA CYS A 237 -21.30 1.72 -13.47
C CYS A 237 -21.61 2.90 -14.41
N ASP A 238 -22.76 3.56 -14.20
CA ASP A 238 -23.12 4.75 -14.97
C ASP A 238 -22.09 5.89 -14.76
N TRP A 239 -21.46 5.94 -13.59
CA TRP A 239 -20.45 6.92 -13.27
C TRP A 239 -19.03 6.42 -13.58
N LYS A 240 -18.53 6.78 -14.77
CA LYS A 240 -17.22 6.37 -15.31
C LYS A 240 -15.97 6.57 -14.42
N PRO A 241 -15.91 7.54 -13.49
CA PRO A 241 -14.84 7.58 -12.49
C PRO A 241 -14.77 6.34 -11.60
N MET A 242 -15.90 5.71 -11.26
CA MET A 242 -15.93 4.48 -10.47
C MET A 242 -15.33 3.31 -11.25
N GLU A 243 -15.74 3.11 -12.51
CA GLU A 243 -15.18 2.07 -13.38
C GLU A 243 -13.66 2.24 -13.57
N ARG A 244 -13.21 3.47 -13.87
CA ARG A 244 -11.77 3.74 -14.04
C ARG A 244 -10.96 3.51 -12.77
N ALA A 245 -11.50 3.90 -11.61
CA ALA A 245 -10.85 3.64 -10.33
C ALA A 245 -10.77 2.14 -10.05
N TYR A 246 -11.86 1.39 -10.31
CA TYR A 246 -11.91 -0.06 -10.16
C TYR A 246 -10.89 -0.80 -11.03
N GLU A 247 -10.86 -0.51 -12.33
CA GLU A 247 -9.92 -1.11 -13.28
C GLU A 247 -8.47 -0.79 -12.88
N ARG A 248 -8.20 0.47 -12.51
CA ARG A 248 -6.87 0.88 -12.08
C ARG A 248 -6.47 0.21 -10.77
N SER A 249 -7.39 0.05 -9.83
CA SER A 249 -7.18 -0.67 -8.57
C SER A 249 -6.72 -2.12 -8.81
N LEU A 250 -7.39 -2.85 -9.71
CA LEU A 250 -7.00 -4.23 -10.02
C LEU A 250 -5.61 -4.31 -10.67
N VAL A 251 -5.30 -3.41 -11.61
CA VAL A 251 -3.98 -3.37 -12.26
C VAL A 251 -2.87 -3.00 -11.26
N ASP A 252 -3.10 -2.02 -10.40
CA ASP A 252 -2.12 -1.59 -9.41
C ASP A 252 -1.90 -2.64 -8.31
N LEU A 253 -2.95 -3.36 -7.89
CA LEU A 253 -2.79 -4.53 -7.00
C LEU A 253 -1.97 -5.63 -7.66
N ALA A 254 -2.20 -5.93 -8.94
CA ALA A 254 -1.40 -6.88 -9.68
C ALA A 254 0.08 -6.45 -9.74
N ALA A 255 0.31 -5.16 -9.96
CA ALA A 255 1.64 -4.57 -10.05
C ALA A 255 2.39 -4.59 -8.71
N LEU A 256 1.69 -4.43 -7.58
CA LEU A 256 2.26 -4.46 -6.24
C LEU A 256 2.59 -5.87 -5.73
N ARG A 257 2.16 -6.94 -6.44
CA ARG A 257 2.45 -8.32 -6.01
C ARG A 257 3.93 -8.65 -6.12
N PHE A 258 4.55 -9.03 -5.00
CA PHE A 258 5.93 -9.53 -4.95
C PHE A 258 6.02 -10.79 -4.09
N SER A 259 7.10 -11.55 -4.23
CA SER A 259 7.35 -12.71 -3.37
C SER A 259 8.55 -12.41 -2.45
N PRO A 260 8.39 -12.45 -1.12
CA PRO A 260 9.50 -12.25 -0.18
C PRO A 260 10.49 -13.41 -0.27
N LEU A 261 11.68 -13.23 0.31
CA LEU A 261 12.72 -14.27 0.31
C LEU A 261 12.32 -15.48 1.17
N THR A 262 11.50 -15.28 2.20
CA THR A 262 10.98 -16.33 3.11
C THR A 262 9.95 -17.23 2.41
N LEU A 263 9.07 -16.64 1.58
CA LEU A 263 8.05 -17.36 0.79
C LEU A 263 8.14 -17.01 -0.70
N PRO A 264 9.14 -17.55 -1.42
CA PRO A 264 9.44 -17.13 -2.80
C PRO A 264 8.36 -17.50 -3.83
N THR A 265 7.41 -18.36 -3.48
CA THR A 265 6.33 -18.85 -4.36
C THR A 265 5.00 -18.16 -4.11
N VAL A 266 4.86 -17.38 -3.04
CA VAL A 266 3.59 -16.81 -2.59
C VAL A 266 3.60 -15.30 -2.85
N PRO A 267 2.83 -14.77 -3.82
CA PRO A 267 2.79 -13.34 -4.11
C PRO A 267 1.92 -12.58 -3.10
N LEU A 268 2.46 -11.51 -2.54
CA LEU A 268 1.84 -10.63 -1.55
C LEU A 268 1.86 -9.19 -2.03
N PRO A 269 0.90 -8.35 -1.60
CA PRO A 269 0.95 -6.92 -1.92
C PRO A 269 2.11 -6.25 -1.17
N ALA A 270 3.00 -5.58 -1.89
CA ALA A 270 3.88 -4.57 -1.31
C ALA A 270 3.04 -3.37 -0.84
N ALA A 271 3.45 -2.75 0.28
CA ALA A 271 2.66 -1.69 0.90
C ALA A 271 2.55 -0.43 0.02
N GLY A 272 3.62 0.02 -0.64
CA GLY A 272 3.52 1.11 -1.61
C GLY A 272 4.85 1.68 -2.10
N LEU A 273 4.85 2.28 -3.28
CA LEU A 273 6.04 2.82 -3.91
C LEU A 273 6.17 4.34 -3.77
N PRO A 274 7.38 4.88 -3.54
CA PRO A 274 8.66 4.16 -3.42
C PRO A 274 9.07 3.75 -2.00
N TRP A 275 8.42 4.30 -0.96
CA TRP A 275 8.99 4.28 0.39
C TRP A 275 8.76 2.96 1.13
N ASN A 276 7.67 2.27 0.80
CA ASN A 276 7.21 1.05 1.47
C ASN A 276 7.10 -0.11 0.47
N ALA A 277 8.10 -0.24 -0.41
CA ALA A 277 8.18 -1.27 -1.44
C ALA A 277 8.51 -2.65 -0.83
N THR A 278 7.77 -3.06 0.20
CA THR A 278 8.02 -4.27 0.97
C THR A 278 6.75 -4.77 1.65
N LEU A 279 6.84 -5.88 2.39
CA LEU A 279 5.79 -6.37 3.26
C LEU A 279 5.64 -5.41 4.46
N THR A 280 4.44 -4.88 4.63
CA THR A 280 3.99 -4.26 5.88
C THR A 280 2.74 -5.00 6.33
N GLY A 281 2.77 -5.63 7.50
CA GLY A 281 1.75 -6.58 7.94
C GLY A 281 0.36 -5.98 7.99
N ARG A 282 0.21 -4.82 8.66
CA ARG A 282 -1.02 -4.03 8.69
C ARG A 282 -1.54 -3.70 7.28
N ASP A 283 -0.66 -3.20 6.40
CA ASP A 283 -1.07 -2.81 5.05
C ASP A 283 -1.55 -4.02 4.24
N ALA A 284 -0.87 -5.16 4.35
CA ALA A 284 -1.27 -6.40 3.70
C ALA A 284 -2.61 -6.92 4.24
N ILE A 285 -2.83 -6.86 5.57
CA ILE A 285 -4.09 -7.29 6.20
C ILE A 285 -5.26 -6.42 5.76
N LEU A 286 -5.16 -5.10 5.93
CA LEU A 286 -6.24 -4.18 5.59
C LEU A 286 -6.49 -4.13 4.07
N THR A 287 -5.47 -4.29 3.23
CA THR A 287 -5.65 -4.48 1.79
C THR A 287 -6.45 -5.74 1.52
N SER A 288 -6.07 -6.87 2.14
CA SER A 288 -6.76 -8.15 1.97
C SER A 288 -8.23 -8.07 2.38
N LEU A 289 -8.54 -7.46 3.53
CA LEU A 289 -9.92 -7.22 3.99
C LEU A 289 -10.77 -6.45 2.97
N GLN A 290 -10.19 -5.40 2.36
CA GLN A 290 -10.87 -4.56 1.36
C GLN A 290 -11.20 -5.32 0.07
N VAL A 291 -10.39 -6.31 -0.29
CA VAL A 291 -10.46 -6.98 -1.59
C VAL A 291 -11.02 -8.41 -1.56
N LEU A 292 -11.44 -8.92 -0.40
CA LEU A 292 -12.06 -10.25 -0.28
C LEU A 292 -13.14 -10.56 -1.32
N PRO A 293 -14.06 -9.62 -1.67
CA PRO A 293 -15.06 -9.87 -2.70
C PRO A 293 -14.52 -10.03 -4.12
N PHE A 294 -13.23 -9.76 -4.35
CA PHE A 294 -12.66 -9.62 -5.69
C PHE A 294 -11.48 -10.57 -5.89
N THR A 295 -10.55 -10.59 -4.95
CA THR A 295 -9.29 -11.36 -5.02
C THR A 295 -8.95 -11.96 -3.65
N PRO A 296 -9.77 -12.93 -3.15
CA PRO A 296 -9.61 -13.51 -1.82
C PRO A 296 -8.28 -14.27 -1.64
N GLU A 297 -7.61 -14.66 -2.72
CA GLU A 297 -6.30 -15.32 -2.66
C GLU A 297 -5.21 -14.48 -1.99
N LEU A 298 -5.32 -13.15 -2.04
CA LEU A 298 -4.37 -12.27 -1.34
C LEU A 298 -4.43 -12.45 0.18
N ALA A 299 -5.62 -12.68 0.74
CA ALA A 299 -5.80 -12.91 2.16
C ALA A 299 -5.09 -14.19 2.62
N VAL A 300 -5.20 -15.28 1.85
CA VAL A 300 -4.53 -16.56 2.15
C VAL A 300 -3.02 -16.39 2.22
N HIS A 301 -2.48 -15.69 1.22
CA HIS A 301 -1.05 -15.43 1.14
C HIS A 301 -0.60 -14.59 2.35
N THR A 302 -1.33 -13.51 2.66
CA THR A 302 -1.04 -12.63 3.79
C THR A 302 -1.09 -13.38 5.12
N LEU A 303 -2.14 -14.17 5.37
CA LEU A 303 -2.26 -14.98 6.59
C LEU A 303 -1.08 -15.95 6.74
N ARG A 304 -0.72 -16.67 5.67
CA ARG A 304 0.42 -17.60 5.71
C ARG A 304 1.74 -16.92 6.03
N MET A 305 2.04 -15.81 5.37
CA MET A 305 3.30 -15.09 5.58
C MET A 305 3.38 -14.54 7.01
N LEU A 306 2.30 -13.93 7.50
CA LEU A 306 2.28 -13.30 8.82
C LEU A 306 2.19 -14.32 9.97
N GLY A 307 1.60 -15.49 9.73
CA GLY A 307 1.62 -16.59 10.68
C GLY A 307 2.99 -17.24 10.81
N ILE A 308 3.70 -17.44 9.69
CA ILE A 308 5.07 -18.00 9.69
C ILE A 308 6.06 -17.08 10.42
N ASP A 309 5.96 -15.77 10.22
CA ASP A 309 6.83 -14.77 10.85
C ASP A 309 6.21 -14.19 12.14
N GLN A 310 5.27 -14.89 12.80
CA GLN A 310 4.70 -14.43 14.06
C GLN A 310 5.74 -14.45 15.18
N GLY A 311 5.76 -13.40 16.00
CA GLY A 311 6.69 -13.26 17.10
C GLY A 311 6.56 -14.41 18.11
N SER A 312 7.70 -14.90 18.59
CA SER A 312 7.79 -16.05 19.48
C SER A 312 8.71 -15.83 20.69
N VAL A 313 9.50 -14.75 20.67
CA VAL A 313 10.41 -14.37 21.76
C VAL A 313 10.17 -12.92 22.20
N LEU A 314 10.83 -12.54 23.30
CA LEU A 314 10.91 -11.15 23.74
C LEU A 314 12.22 -10.55 23.21
N ASP A 315 12.11 -9.59 22.28
CA ASP A 315 13.24 -8.86 21.73
C ASP A 315 12.96 -7.35 21.73
N ASP A 316 13.68 -6.62 22.59
CA ASP A 316 13.50 -5.16 22.74
C ASP A 316 13.94 -4.38 21.49
N PHE A 317 14.90 -4.89 20.72
CA PHE A 317 15.39 -4.22 19.51
C PHE A 317 14.36 -4.32 18.39
N LEU A 318 13.77 -5.50 18.18
CA LEU A 318 12.76 -5.74 17.15
C LEU A 318 11.33 -5.36 17.59
N ASP A 319 11.11 -4.96 18.85
CA ASP A 319 9.79 -4.79 19.46
C ASP A 319 8.95 -6.11 19.45
N GLU A 320 9.64 -7.26 19.44
CA GLU A 320 9.03 -8.59 19.34
C GLU A 320 8.49 -9.07 20.68
N GLU A 321 7.27 -9.61 20.65
CA GLU A 321 6.62 -10.28 21.77
C GLU A 321 5.91 -11.54 21.25
N PRO A 322 5.80 -12.61 22.06
CA PRO A 322 5.08 -13.82 21.66
C PRO A 322 3.64 -13.54 21.21
N GLY A 323 3.29 -14.04 20.02
CA GLY A 323 1.98 -13.86 19.39
C GLY A 323 1.82 -12.56 18.58
N LYS A 324 2.79 -11.63 18.65
CA LYS A 324 2.72 -10.36 17.93
C LYS A 324 2.97 -10.55 16.44
N VAL A 325 2.19 -9.85 15.61
CA VAL A 325 2.30 -9.93 14.15
C VAL A 325 3.25 -8.86 13.62
N VAL A 326 4.15 -9.25 12.71
CA VAL A 326 5.18 -8.38 12.15
C VAL A 326 4.60 -7.09 11.53
N ARG A 327 5.26 -5.96 11.80
CA ARG A 327 4.95 -4.64 11.22
C ARG A 327 5.54 -4.54 9.83
N GLU A 328 6.85 -4.72 9.67
CA GLU A 328 7.53 -4.66 8.38
C GLU A 328 8.76 -5.56 8.32
N VAL A 329 9.09 -6.02 7.11
CA VAL A 329 10.30 -6.79 6.80
C VAL A 329 11.07 -6.03 5.73
N ARG A 330 12.37 -5.82 5.91
CA ARG A 330 13.23 -5.04 5.00
C ARG A 330 14.54 -5.78 4.74
N TYR A 331 15.14 -5.49 3.58
CA TYR A 331 16.39 -6.11 3.13
C TYR A 331 17.56 -5.12 2.99
N SER A 332 17.48 -3.99 3.69
CA SER A 332 18.44 -2.92 3.54
C SER A 332 19.75 -3.20 4.29
N GLU A 333 20.79 -2.42 3.97
CA GLU A 333 22.06 -2.51 4.68
C GLU A 333 21.92 -2.21 6.18
N LEU A 334 21.10 -1.23 6.54
CA LEU A 334 20.97 -0.79 7.93
C LEU A 334 20.37 -1.90 8.81
N ASP A 335 19.47 -2.67 8.24
CA ASP A 335 18.81 -3.78 8.91
C ASP A 335 19.77 -4.98 9.03
N ALA A 336 20.55 -5.25 7.99
CA ALA A 336 21.56 -6.31 7.98
C ALA A 336 22.69 -6.13 9.01
N PHE A 337 22.89 -4.91 9.52
CA PHE A 337 23.88 -4.59 10.56
C PHE A 337 23.24 -4.18 11.89
N GLU A 338 21.94 -4.44 12.07
CA GLU A 338 21.19 -4.10 13.31
C GLU A 338 21.31 -2.63 13.72
N GLU A 339 21.51 -1.73 12.75
CA GLU A 339 21.44 -0.28 12.96
C GLU A 339 20.00 0.20 13.00
N ARG A 340 19.10 -0.62 12.44
CA ARG A 340 17.67 -0.40 12.28
C ARG A 340 16.93 -1.73 12.48
N PRO A 341 15.76 -1.73 13.13
CA PRO A 341 15.10 -2.97 13.51
C PRO A 341 14.28 -3.62 12.39
N GLN A 342 14.27 -3.04 11.18
CA GLN A 342 13.35 -3.44 10.11
C GLN A 342 13.69 -4.75 9.40
N SER A 343 14.65 -5.54 9.86
CA SER A 343 14.84 -6.89 9.32
C SER A 343 13.54 -7.70 9.45
N GLU A 344 12.98 -7.71 10.66
CA GLU A 344 11.69 -8.29 11.05
C GLU A 344 11.13 -7.43 12.20
N TYR A 345 10.61 -6.24 11.90
CA TYR A 345 10.19 -5.30 12.93
C TYR A 345 8.77 -5.54 13.37
N PHE A 346 8.52 -5.61 14.68
CA PHE A 346 7.22 -5.88 15.30
C PHE A 346 6.59 -4.65 15.97
N GLY A 347 7.10 -3.43 15.73
CA GLY A 347 6.57 -2.19 16.31
C GLY A 347 5.21 -1.74 15.77
N ALA A 348 4.21 -2.62 15.83
CA ALA A 348 2.80 -2.35 15.55
C ALA A 348 1.94 -3.14 16.56
N ALA A 349 1.03 -2.44 17.24
CA ALA A 349 0.07 -3.04 18.15
C ALA A 349 -1.24 -3.45 17.45
N ASP A 350 -1.53 -2.85 16.30
CA ASP A 350 -2.76 -3.08 15.55
C ASP A 350 -2.72 -4.30 14.63
N SER A 351 -1.56 -4.67 14.08
CA SER A 351 -1.41 -5.86 13.22
C SER A 351 -1.92 -7.15 13.86
N THR A 352 -1.68 -7.33 15.17
CA THR A 352 -2.01 -8.56 15.90
C THR A 352 -3.52 -8.81 16.01
N PRO A 353 -4.37 -7.90 16.50
CA PRO A 353 -5.82 -8.10 16.45
C PRO A 353 -6.34 -8.15 15.01
N LEU A 354 -5.77 -7.37 14.09
CA LEU A 354 -6.18 -7.36 12.67
C LEU A 354 -5.97 -8.72 11.98
N TYR A 355 -4.94 -9.49 12.38
CA TYR A 355 -4.71 -10.84 11.85
C TYR A 355 -5.89 -11.79 12.13
N VAL A 356 -6.40 -11.77 13.36
CA VAL A 356 -7.58 -12.58 13.76
C VAL A 356 -8.83 -12.13 12.99
N ILE A 357 -9.01 -10.82 12.82
CA ILE A 357 -10.12 -10.23 12.06
C ILE A 357 -10.08 -10.69 10.60
N LEU A 358 -8.90 -10.69 9.97
CA LEU A 358 -8.74 -11.16 8.59
C LEU A 358 -9.03 -12.66 8.46
N LEU A 359 -8.50 -13.49 9.37
CA LEU A 359 -8.73 -14.94 9.33
C LEU A 359 -10.22 -15.27 9.37
N ASP A 360 -10.95 -14.60 10.26
CA ASP A 360 -12.38 -14.75 10.40
C ASP A 360 -13.17 -14.25 9.18
N GLU A 361 -12.90 -13.04 8.71
CA GLU A 361 -13.60 -12.46 7.57
C GLU A 361 -13.32 -13.24 6.27
N TYR A 362 -12.09 -13.74 6.10
CA TYR A 362 -11.72 -14.64 5.01
C TYR A 362 -12.53 -15.93 5.03
N GLU A 363 -12.66 -16.58 6.20
CA GLU A 363 -13.48 -17.78 6.32
C GLU A 363 -14.94 -17.46 6.00
N ARG A 364 -15.52 -16.39 6.56
CA ARG A 364 -16.91 -15.99 6.27
C ARG A 364 -17.15 -15.85 4.77
N TRP A 365 -16.18 -15.28 4.04
CA TRP A 365 -16.30 -15.08 2.59
C TRP A 365 -16.11 -16.37 1.78
N THR A 366 -15.12 -17.20 2.12
CA THR A 366 -14.67 -18.31 1.27
C THR A 366 -15.18 -19.69 1.68
N GLY A 367 -15.55 -19.88 2.95
CA GLY A 367 -15.88 -21.19 3.52
C GLY A 367 -14.67 -22.07 3.81
N ASP A 368 -13.45 -21.53 3.73
CA ASP A 368 -12.21 -22.28 3.92
C ASP A 368 -11.90 -22.56 5.40
N ALA A 369 -12.63 -23.52 5.96
CA ALA A 369 -12.43 -24.03 7.30
C ALA A 369 -11.11 -24.81 7.47
N ALA A 370 -10.40 -25.13 6.37
CA ALA A 370 -9.11 -25.80 6.46
C ALA A 370 -8.04 -24.79 6.89
N LEU A 371 -8.01 -23.59 6.27
CA LEU A 371 -7.07 -22.54 6.65
C LEU A 371 -7.25 -22.08 8.10
N VAL A 372 -8.49 -21.97 8.59
CA VAL A 372 -8.77 -21.62 9.99
C VAL A 372 -8.21 -22.63 10.98
N ARG A 373 -8.23 -23.91 10.62
CA ARG A 373 -7.64 -24.98 11.45
C ARG A 373 -6.13 -25.06 11.30
N GLU A 374 -5.60 -24.71 10.12
CA GLU A 374 -4.16 -24.60 9.87
C GLU A 374 -3.54 -23.52 10.78
N PHE A 375 -4.20 -22.37 10.94
CA PHE A 375 -3.70 -21.22 11.70
C PHE A 375 -4.35 -21.02 13.07
N GLU A 376 -4.80 -22.11 13.71
CA GLU A 376 -5.39 -22.05 15.05
C GLU A 376 -4.39 -21.53 16.09
N ASP A 377 -3.17 -22.07 16.11
CA ASP A 377 -2.16 -21.75 17.11
C ASP A 377 -1.75 -20.28 17.01
N GLU A 378 -1.54 -19.77 15.80
CA GLU A 378 -1.17 -18.38 15.54
C GLU A 378 -2.30 -17.41 15.92
N ALA A 379 -3.56 -17.76 15.62
CA ALA A 379 -4.71 -16.96 16.02
C ALA A 379 -4.89 -16.93 17.54
N ARG A 380 -4.68 -18.06 18.22
CA ARG A 380 -4.69 -18.13 19.70
C ARG A 380 -3.54 -17.34 20.30
N ALA A 381 -2.35 -17.38 19.71
CA ALA A 381 -1.20 -16.60 20.15
C ALA A 381 -1.45 -15.09 20.00
N ALA A 382 -2.07 -14.67 18.90
CA ALA A 382 -2.48 -13.28 18.70
C ALA A 382 -3.53 -12.82 19.72
N LEU A 383 -4.54 -13.66 20.01
CA LEU A 383 -5.53 -13.37 21.05
C LEU A 383 -4.91 -13.35 22.44
N HIS A 384 -3.96 -14.24 22.73
CA HIS A 384 -3.21 -14.24 23.99
C HIS A 384 -2.36 -12.98 24.12
N TRP A 385 -1.72 -12.52 23.04
CA TRP A 385 -0.93 -11.29 23.03
C TRP A 385 -1.77 -10.07 23.45
N ILE A 386 -3.02 -9.97 22.99
CA ILE A 386 -3.94 -8.88 23.36
C ILE A 386 -4.06 -8.75 24.89
N ASP A 387 -4.13 -9.88 25.60
CA ASP A 387 -4.36 -9.91 27.05
C ASP A 387 -3.08 -9.87 27.88
N GLU A 388 -2.00 -10.50 27.41
CA GLU A 388 -0.77 -10.65 28.20
C GLU A 388 0.23 -9.52 27.94
N TYR A 389 0.45 -9.17 26.66
CA TYR A 389 1.46 -8.20 26.25
C TYR A 389 0.84 -6.86 25.85
N GLY A 390 -0.39 -6.87 25.36
CA GLY A 390 -1.18 -5.69 25.04
C GLY A 390 -1.67 -4.95 26.28
N ASP A 391 -2.08 -5.64 27.34
CA ASP A 391 -2.56 -5.03 28.58
C ASP A 391 -1.41 -4.70 29.55
N ILE A 392 -0.49 -3.84 29.09
CA ILE A 392 0.70 -3.43 29.84
C ILE A 392 0.32 -2.80 31.21
N MET A 393 -0.84 -2.15 31.29
CA MET A 393 -1.30 -1.46 32.49
C MET A 393 -2.16 -2.35 33.42
N GLY A 394 -2.58 -3.53 32.96
CA GLY A 394 -3.47 -4.43 33.71
C GLY A 394 -4.88 -3.87 33.93
N ASP A 395 -5.32 -2.94 33.09
CA ASP A 395 -6.64 -2.28 33.16
C ASP A 395 -7.62 -2.77 32.09
N GLY A 396 -7.19 -3.76 31.30
CA GLY A 396 -7.97 -4.41 30.27
C GLY A 396 -8.10 -3.60 28.99
N TYR A 397 -7.21 -2.63 28.75
CA TYR A 397 -7.03 -1.97 27.46
C TYR A 397 -5.75 -2.45 26.78
N VAL A 398 -5.71 -2.36 25.45
CA VAL A 398 -4.48 -2.60 24.70
C VAL A 398 -3.68 -1.30 24.63
N TRP A 399 -2.48 -1.34 25.19
CA TRP A 399 -1.52 -0.25 25.25
C TRP A 399 -0.34 -0.54 24.32
N TYR A 400 0.30 0.52 23.82
CA TYR A 400 1.60 0.40 23.16
C TYR A 400 2.64 1.32 23.81
N GLN A 401 3.86 0.79 23.86
CA GLN A 401 5.07 1.51 24.24
C GLN A 401 6.23 0.88 23.47
N ARG A 402 7.02 1.72 22.80
CA ARG A 402 8.21 1.22 22.09
C ARG A 402 9.21 0.65 23.10
N ARG A 403 9.74 -0.52 22.79
CA ARG A 403 10.84 -1.16 23.52
C ARG A 403 12.18 -0.66 22.98
N ASN A 404 12.27 -0.45 21.67
CA ASN A 404 13.42 0.18 21.03
C ASN A 404 13.31 1.71 21.12
N GLU A 405 13.78 2.31 22.22
CA GLU A 405 13.72 3.76 22.42
C GLU A 405 14.59 4.58 21.45
N ARG A 406 15.55 3.93 20.78
CA ARG A 406 16.51 4.59 19.89
C ARG A 406 15.96 4.74 18.48
N ASN A 407 15.47 3.65 17.90
CA ASN A 407 15.11 3.55 16.49
C ASN A 407 13.69 3.03 16.24
N GLY A 408 12.96 2.65 17.30
CA GLY A 408 11.58 2.18 17.22
C GLY A 408 10.57 3.31 17.02
N LEU A 409 9.42 2.96 16.42
CA LEU A 409 8.32 3.89 16.17
C LEU A 409 7.70 4.38 17.48
N GLU A 410 7.53 5.69 17.62
CA GLU A 410 6.88 6.29 18.80
C GLU A 410 5.39 5.98 18.89
N ASN A 411 4.73 5.86 17.74
CA ASN A 411 3.34 5.45 17.62
C ASN A 411 3.29 4.12 16.89
N GLN A 412 2.76 3.09 17.57
CA GLN A 412 2.65 1.72 17.03
C GLN A 412 1.21 1.41 16.57
N CYS A 413 0.47 2.45 16.16
CA CYS A 413 -0.85 2.34 15.56
C CYS A 413 -0.79 2.81 14.10
N TRP A 414 -1.90 2.72 13.35
CA TRP A 414 -1.91 3.09 11.94
C TRP A 414 -1.48 4.54 11.68
N LYS A 415 -1.72 5.45 12.64
CA LYS A 415 -1.20 6.81 12.61
C LYS A 415 0.19 6.89 13.23
N GLU A 416 1.16 6.23 12.61
CA GLU A 416 2.49 5.99 13.16
C GLU A 416 3.45 7.21 13.19
N SER A 417 3.04 8.38 12.67
CA SER A 417 3.91 9.56 12.70
C SER A 417 4.00 10.16 14.12
N PRO A 418 5.15 10.71 14.56
CA PRO A 418 5.36 11.20 15.93
C PRO A 418 4.29 12.17 16.46
N ASN A 419 3.75 13.01 15.58
CA ASN A 419 2.81 14.08 15.94
C ASN A 419 1.33 13.70 15.82
N ALA A 420 1.01 12.44 15.48
CA ALA A 420 -0.36 12.07 15.11
C ALA A 420 -1.33 11.99 16.29
N ILE A 421 -0.82 11.59 17.46
CA ILE A 421 -1.62 11.44 18.67
C ILE A 421 -1.33 12.64 19.56
N SER A 422 -2.33 13.52 19.70
CA SER A 422 -2.19 14.77 20.46
C SER A 422 -3.50 15.16 21.12
N PHE A 423 -3.41 15.89 22.23
CA PHE A 423 -4.55 16.57 22.84
C PHE A 423 -5.12 17.66 21.94
N ARG A 424 -6.31 18.14 22.26
CA ARG A 424 -7.00 19.24 21.56
C ARG A 424 -6.14 20.51 21.48
N ASP A 425 -5.36 20.79 22.53
CA ASP A 425 -4.43 21.91 22.60
C ASP A 425 -3.10 21.70 21.84
N GLY A 426 -2.88 20.52 21.29
CA GLY A 426 -1.68 20.15 20.53
C GLY A 426 -0.52 19.62 21.39
N ARG A 427 -0.66 19.48 22.71
CA ARG A 427 0.33 18.73 23.52
C ARG A 427 0.36 17.26 23.12
N LEU A 428 1.53 16.64 23.23
CA LEU A 428 1.70 15.20 22.99
C LEU A 428 1.49 14.43 24.30
N PRO A 429 0.76 13.31 24.29
CA PRO A 429 0.56 12.47 25.48
C PRO A 429 1.82 11.69 25.85
N SER A 430 1.93 11.35 27.14
CA SER A 430 2.92 10.40 27.65
C SER A 430 2.71 9.01 27.06
N GLN A 431 3.74 8.16 27.17
CA GLN A 431 3.63 6.72 26.94
C GLN A 431 3.40 5.99 28.29
N PRO A 432 2.82 4.78 28.29
CA PRO A 432 2.21 4.09 27.16
C PRO A 432 0.95 4.82 26.65
N ARG A 433 0.44 4.43 25.47
CA ARG A 433 -0.77 5.01 24.87
C ARG A 433 -1.76 3.92 24.49
N ALA A 434 -3.04 4.13 24.80
CA ALA A 434 -4.14 3.26 24.36
C ALA A 434 -5.02 4.04 23.38
N THR A 435 -4.79 3.89 22.07
CA THR A 435 -5.60 4.57 21.06
C THR A 435 -6.95 3.90 20.88
N CYS A 436 -7.98 4.67 20.51
CA CYS A 436 -9.35 4.18 20.54
C CYS A 436 -9.62 3.09 19.48
N GLU A 437 -9.08 3.23 18.27
CA GLU A 437 -9.22 2.23 17.20
C GLU A 437 -8.59 0.89 17.59
N LEU A 438 -7.48 0.91 18.35
CA LEU A 438 -6.82 -0.30 18.81
C LEU A 438 -7.74 -1.09 19.75
N GLN A 439 -8.49 -0.40 20.62
CA GLN A 439 -9.49 -1.04 21.48
C GLN A 439 -10.64 -1.62 20.64
N GLY A 440 -11.04 -0.89 19.58
CA GLY A 440 -11.99 -1.38 18.60
C GLY A 440 -11.51 -2.68 17.93
N TYR A 441 -10.26 -2.73 17.47
CA TYR A 441 -9.70 -3.93 16.85
C TYR A 441 -9.59 -5.09 17.85
N ALA A 442 -9.19 -4.83 19.09
CA ALA A 442 -9.16 -5.86 20.13
C ALA A 442 -10.55 -6.44 20.41
N TYR A 443 -11.59 -5.59 20.48
CA TYR A 443 -12.98 -6.00 20.62
C TYR A 443 -13.45 -6.89 19.45
N ASP A 444 -13.19 -6.46 18.21
CA ASP A 444 -13.60 -7.22 17.02
C ASP A 444 -12.83 -8.54 16.91
N ALA A 445 -11.53 -8.53 17.20
CA ALA A 445 -10.70 -9.73 17.24
C ALA A 445 -11.20 -10.75 18.27
N LYS A 446 -11.59 -10.33 19.49
CA LYS A 446 -12.16 -11.23 20.49
C LYS A 446 -13.52 -11.78 20.05
N THR A 447 -14.39 -10.94 19.49
CA THR A 447 -15.71 -11.36 18.99
C THR A 447 -15.59 -12.41 17.87
N ARG A 448 -14.69 -12.16 16.91
CA ARG A 448 -14.42 -13.06 15.80
C ARG A 448 -13.66 -14.31 16.24
N GLY A 449 -12.68 -14.16 17.10
CA GLY A 449 -11.95 -15.27 17.74
C GLY A 449 -12.90 -16.22 18.49
N ALA A 450 -13.93 -15.70 19.16
CA ALA A 450 -14.95 -16.54 19.79
C ALA A 450 -15.73 -17.38 18.79
N ARG A 451 -16.12 -16.79 17.66
CA ARG A 451 -16.77 -17.53 16.56
C ARG A 451 -15.86 -18.63 16.03
N LEU A 452 -14.57 -18.33 15.81
CA LEU A 452 -13.59 -19.30 15.34
C LEU A 452 -13.42 -20.46 16.33
N ALA A 453 -13.29 -20.13 17.62
CA ALA A 453 -13.18 -21.10 18.70
C ALA A 453 -14.38 -22.04 18.79
N ARG A 454 -15.59 -21.48 18.64
CA ARG A 454 -16.85 -22.22 18.74
C ARG A 454 -17.06 -23.17 17.55
N HIS A 455 -16.72 -22.74 16.35
CA HIS A 455 -17.07 -23.48 15.12
C HIS A 455 -15.96 -24.35 14.54
N PHE A 456 -14.69 -23.98 14.73
CA PHE A 456 -13.57 -24.65 14.05
C PHE A 456 -12.55 -25.27 14.98
N TRP A 457 -12.31 -24.67 16.15
CA TRP A 457 -11.32 -25.14 17.12
C TRP A 457 -11.91 -26.07 18.19
N HIS A 458 -13.22 -26.29 18.15
CA HIS A 458 -13.94 -27.17 19.09
C HIS A 458 -13.76 -26.78 20.57
N ASP A 459 -13.67 -25.48 20.86
CA ASP A 459 -13.38 -24.93 22.18
C ASP A 459 -14.45 -23.89 22.59
N PRO A 460 -15.69 -24.34 22.91
CA PRO A 460 -16.77 -23.44 23.28
C PRO A 460 -16.50 -22.70 24.60
N ALA A 461 -15.71 -23.26 25.52
CA ALA A 461 -15.37 -22.60 26.77
C ALA A 461 -14.46 -21.39 26.55
N TYR A 462 -13.49 -21.50 25.63
CA TYR A 462 -12.69 -20.35 25.21
C TYR A 462 -13.52 -19.32 24.45
N ALA A 463 -14.45 -19.76 23.59
CA ALA A 463 -15.39 -18.86 22.92
C ALA A 463 -16.21 -18.03 23.92
N ASP A 464 -16.82 -18.67 24.93
CA ASP A 464 -17.60 -18.00 25.97
C ASP A 464 -16.72 -17.03 26.81
N ARG A 465 -15.43 -17.33 26.99
CA ARG A 465 -14.47 -16.42 27.63
C ARG A 465 -14.24 -15.17 26.78
N LEU A 466 -13.92 -15.35 25.50
CA LEU A 466 -13.65 -14.24 24.57
C LEU A 466 -14.87 -13.32 24.41
N GLU A 467 -16.07 -13.88 24.31
CA GLU A 467 -17.33 -13.11 24.25
C GLU A 467 -17.54 -12.26 25.50
N ARG A 468 -17.30 -12.82 26.70
CA ARG A 468 -17.40 -12.07 27.96
C ARG A 468 -16.38 -10.94 28.02
N GLU A 469 -15.12 -11.22 27.70
CA GLU A 469 -14.05 -10.21 27.72
C GLU A 469 -14.30 -9.10 26.68
N ALA A 470 -14.83 -9.44 25.50
CA ALA A 470 -15.24 -8.45 24.50
C ALA A 470 -16.37 -7.56 25.01
N ALA A 471 -17.39 -8.14 25.66
CA ALA A 471 -18.48 -7.38 26.27
C ALA A 471 -17.97 -6.44 27.37
N GLU A 472 -17.11 -6.93 28.26
CA GLU A 472 -16.48 -6.11 29.31
C GLU A 472 -15.62 -4.98 28.73
N LEU A 473 -14.86 -5.24 27.67
CA LEU A 473 -14.08 -4.21 26.96
C LEU A 473 -15.01 -3.16 26.33
N LYS A 474 -16.12 -3.56 25.69
CA LYS A 474 -17.11 -2.64 25.13
C LYS A 474 -17.68 -1.72 26.22
N ASP A 475 -18.11 -2.27 27.35
CA ASP A 475 -18.66 -1.51 28.46
C ASP A 475 -17.64 -0.52 29.06
N ARG A 476 -16.41 -0.97 29.30
CA ARG A 476 -15.33 -0.11 29.80
C ARG A 476 -15.00 1.01 28.81
N PHE A 477 -14.80 0.67 27.54
CA PHE A 477 -14.46 1.63 26.49
C PHE A 477 -15.51 2.74 26.38
N ASN A 478 -16.79 2.37 26.34
CA ASN A 478 -17.88 3.34 26.25
C ASN A 478 -17.96 4.25 27.49
N ARG A 479 -17.50 3.80 28.65
CA ARG A 479 -17.40 4.66 29.84
C ARG A 479 -16.19 5.58 29.79
N ASP A 480 -15.00 5.04 29.52
CA ASP A 480 -13.74 5.75 29.80
C ASP A 480 -13.23 6.60 28.63
N PHE A 481 -13.61 6.28 27.38
CA PHE A 481 -13.17 7.04 26.20
C PHE A 481 -14.15 8.14 25.79
N TRP A 482 -15.34 8.25 26.39
CA TRP A 482 -16.33 9.24 25.97
C TRP A 482 -15.97 10.64 26.46
N VAL A 483 -15.90 11.60 25.52
CA VAL A 483 -15.62 13.01 25.76
C VAL A 483 -16.95 13.77 25.80
N ASP A 484 -17.50 13.96 27.00
CA ASP A 484 -18.85 14.51 27.19
C ASP A 484 -19.04 15.94 26.62
N ASP A 485 -18.01 16.79 26.69
CA ASP A 485 -18.12 18.19 26.22
C ASP A 485 -18.21 18.30 24.69
N GLY A 486 -17.80 17.23 23.98
CA GLY A 486 -17.73 17.15 22.54
C GLY A 486 -18.70 16.15 21.92
N GLU A 487 -19.25 15.22 22.70
CA GLU A 487 -20.08 14.09 22.26
C GLU A 487 -19.39 13.17 21.23
N TYR A 488 -18.12 12.83 21.49
CA TYR A 488 -17.34 11.87 20.69
C TYR A 488 -16.39 11.04 21.56
N TYR A 489 -15.64 10.10 20.96
CA TYR A 489 -14.64 9.30 21.67
C TYR A 489 -13.25 9.94 21.58
N ALA A 490 -12.54 9.99 22.71
CA ALA A 490 -11.14 10.38 22.82
C ALA A 490 -10.28 9.59 21.83
N LEU A 491 -9.25 10.24 21.29
CA LEU A 491 -8.31 9.60 20.37
C LEU A 491 -7.49 8.51 21.08
N ALA A 492 -7.17 8.73 22.36
CA ALA A 492 -6.44 7.78 23.18
C ALA A 492 -6.66 8.03 24.67
N LEU A 493 -6.19 7.11 25.51
CA LEU A 493 -5.76 7.39 26.88
C LEU A 493 -4.23 7.51 26.92
N ASP A 494 -3.71 8.43 27.73
CA ASP A 494 -2.28 8.53 28.01
C ASP A 494 -1.87 7.75 29.27
N GLY A 495 -0.57 7.64 29.53
CA GLY A 495 -0.05 6.89 30.68
C GLY A 495 -0.45 7.45 32.06
N ASP A 496 -1.02 8.65 32.12
CA ASP A 496 -1.60 9.23 33.35
C ASP A 496 -3.12 8.95 33.46
N GLY A 497 -3.69 8.19 32.54
CA GLY A 497 -5.11 7.87 32.46
C GLY A 497 -5.99 9.00 31.91
N ARG A 498 -5.40 10.03 31.29
CA ARG A 498 -6.15 11.18 30.76
C ARG A 498 -6.66 10.90 29.35
N GLN A 499 -7.87 11.37 29.06
CA GLN A 499 -8.44 11.37 27.72
C GLN A 499 -7.66 12.33 26.81
N VAL A 500 -7.05 11.78 25.77
CA VAL A 500 -6.48 12.53 24.64
C VAL A 500 -7.64 12.99 23.76
N ASP A 501 -8.10 14.20 24.02
CA ASP A 501 -9.43 14.72 23.66
C ASP A 501 -9.55 15.32 22.24
N ALA A 502 -8.53 15.18 21.39
CA ALA A 502 -8.61 15.70 20.02
C ALA A 502 -9.58 14.88 19.15
N LEU A 503 -10.43 15.58 18.38
CA LEU A 503 -11.32 14.93 17.42
C LEU A 503 -10.54 14.48 16.17
N SER A 504 -10.63 13.20 15.85
CA SER A 504 -9.89 12.56 14.75
C SER A 504 -10.77 11.61 13.94
N SER A 505 -10.28 11.16 12.79
CA SER A 505 -10.97 10.13 11.98
C SER A 505 -11.08 8.75 12.65
N ASN A 506 -10.28 8.47 13.69
CA ASN A 506 -10.23 7.16 14.36
C ASN A 506 -11.60 6.72 14.88
N VAL A 507 -12.46 7.68 15.24
CA VAL A 507 -13.83 7.38 15.71
C VAL A 507 -14.67 6.61 14.67
N GLY A 508 -14.36 6.71 13.38
CA GLY A 508 -15.06 5.93 12.37
C GLY A 508 -14.61 4.46 12.30
N HIS A 509 -13.40 4.13 12.76
CA HIS A 509 -12.96 2.73 12.92
C HIS A 509 -13.70 2.04 14.07
N LEU A 510 -14.16 2.80 15.07
CA LEU A 510 -15.00 2.27 16.16
C LEU A 510 -16.38 1.81 15.65
N LEU A 511 -16.92 2.49 14.63
CA LEU A 511 -18.14 2.05 13.94
C LEU A 511 -17.87 0.78 13.11
N TRP A 512 -16.69 0.64 12.55
CA TRP A 512 -16.34 -0.57 11.81
C TRP A 512 -16.22 -1.79 12.74
N SER A 513 -15.50 -1.64 13.85
CA SER A 513 -15.32 -2.73 14.82
C SER A 513 -16.60 -3.13 15.56
N GLY A 514 -17.60 -2.24 15.65
CA GLY A 514 -18.84 -2.51 16.37
C GLY A 514 -18.79 -2.19 17.87
N ILE A 515 -17.70 -1.60 18.37
CA ILE A 515 -17.53 -1.30 19.80
C ILE A 515 -18.41 -0.12 20.28
N VAL A 516 -18.88 0.73 19.38
CA VAL A 516 -19.71 1.91 19.72
C VAL A 516 -21.08 1.48 20.25
N ASP A 517 -21.58 2.15 21.29
CA ASP A 517 -22.99 2.01 21.68
C ASP A 517 -23.90 2.65 20.63
N GLU A 518 -24.97 1.95 20.28
CA GLU A 518 -25.90 2.36 19.21
C GLU A 518 -26.50 3.75 19.47
N SER A 519 -26.68 4.12 20.74
CA SER A 519 -27.17 5.44 21.16
C SER A 519 -26.25 6.61 20.81
N ARG A 520 -24.95 6.35 20.60
CA ARG A 520 -23.93 7.36 20.30
C ARG A 520 -23.51 7.40 18.84
N ALA A 521 -23.81 6.36 18.07
CA ALA A 521 -23.36 6.21 16.70
C ALA A 521 -23.79 7.38 15.78
N ALA A 522 -24.98 7.95 16.01
CA ALA A 522 -25.47 9.12 15.27
C ALA A 522 -24.58 10.35 15.46
N ARG A 523 -24.09 10.60 16.68
CA ARG A 523 -23.16 11.71 16.95
C ARG A 523 -21.82 11.51 16.25
N ILE A 524 -21.31 10.29 16.23
CA ILE A 524 -20.08 9.97 15.51
C ILE A 524 -20.24 10.22 14.01
N ALA A 525 -21.37 9.80 13.42
CA ALA A 525 -21.68 10.09 12.01
C ALA A 525 -21.76 11.59 11.72
N GLU A 526 -22.39 12.38 12.61
CA GLU A 526 -22.46 13.84 12.53
C GLU A 526 -21.06 14.49 12.56
N HIS A 527 -20.16 14.02 13.43
CA HIS A 527 -18.79 14.53 13.48
C HIS A 527 -18.01 14.20 12.21
N LEU A 528 -18.06 12.95 11.76
CA LEU A 528 -17.34 12.48 10.57
C LEU A 528 -17.70 13.27 9.31
N LEU A 529 -18.99 13.58 9.14
CA LEU A 529 -19.49 14.41 8.02
C LEU A 529 -19.61 15.90 8.31
N GLY A 530 -19.25 16.32 9.52
CA GLY A 530 -19.23 17.72 9.93
C GLY A 530 -18.09 18.50 9.27
N PRO A 531 -18.19 19.84 9.18
CA PRO A 531 -17.23 20.68 8.45
C PRO A 531 -15.82 20.70 9.07
N ARG A 532 -15.66 20.17 10.29
CA ARG A 532 -14.35 20.04 10.93
C ARG A 532 -13.56 18.85 10.39
N LEU A 533 -14.22 17.75 10.04
CA LEU A 533 -13.58 16.52 9.55
C LEU A 533 -13.81 16.31 8.05
N PHE A 534 -15.00 16.54 7.52
CA PHE A 534 -15.29 16.30 6.10
C PHE A 534 -14.90 17.49 5.24
N SER A 535 -13.92 17.28 4.36
CA SER A 535 -13.39 18.31 3.45
C SER A 535 -14.23 18.52 2.18
N GLY A 536 -15.23 17.67 1.93
CA GLY A 536 -15.90 17.56 0.63
C GLY A 536 -15.20 16.61 -0.36
N TRP A 537 -13.95 16.24 -0.09
CA TRP A 537 -13.24 15.13 -0.75
C TRP A 537 -13.22 13.85 0.10
N GLY A 538 -13.25 14.00 1.43
CA GLY A 538 -13.20 12.90 2.39
C GLY A 538 -13.00 13.42 3.81
N VAL A 539 -13.08 12.51 4.78
CA VAL A 539 -12.80 12.71 6.21
C VAL A 539 -11.29 12.89 6.40
N ARG A 540 -10.93 13.95 7.12
CA ARG A 540 -9.57 14.32 7.52
C ARG A 540 -9.10 13.45 8.67
N THR A 541 -7.80 13.18 8.70
CA THR A 541 -7.18 12.46 9.83
C THR A 541 -7.31 13.20 11.16
N LEU A 542 -7.32 14.53 11.16
CA LEU A 542 -7.51 15.35 12.35
C LEU A 542 -8.47 16.50 12.05
N ALA A 543 -9.34 16.83 13.00
CA ALA A 543 -10.35 17.85 12.82
C ALA A 543 -9.74 19.26 12.71
N ARG A 544 -10.37 20.12 11.91
CA ARG A 544 -10.05 21.54 11.87
C ARG A 544 -10.27 22.16 13.25
N GLY A 545 -9.30 22.94 13.70
CA GLY A 545 -9.31 23.61 15.01
C GLY A 545 -8.60 22.86 16.12
N GLU A 546 -8.21 21.60 15.89
CA GLU A 546 -7.29 20.89 16.80
C GLU A 546 -5.89 21.51 16.70
N GLY A 547 -5.15 21.59 17.82
CA GLY A 547 -3.92 22.38 17.91
C GLY A 547 -2.80 21.99 16.93
N ARG A 548 -2.79 20.72 16.48
CA ARG A 548 -1.83 20.22 15.48
C ARG A 548 -2.39 20.07 14.08
N TYR A 549 -3.63 20.49 13.83
CA TYR A 549 -4.24 20.37 12.51
C TYR A 549 -3.39 21.07 11.45
N ASN A 550 -2.98 20.30 10.44
CA ASN A 550 -2.32 20.78 9.25
C ASN A 550 -2.91 20.04 8.03
N PRO A 551 -3.52 20.76 7.06
CA PRO A 551 -4.10 20.16 5.86
C PRO A 551 -3.10 19.37 5.00
N LEU A 552 -1.79 19.63 5.18
CA LEU A 552 -0.68 18.94 4.51
C LEU A 552 0.12 18.03 5.45
N GLY A 553 -0.32 17.84 6.70
CA GLY A 553 0.38 17.00 7.65
C GLY A 553 -0.03 15.53 7.56
N TYR A 554 0.96 14.64 7.46
CA TYR A 554 0.79 13.22 7.10
C TYR A 554 -0.35 12.48 7.82
N HIS A 555 -0.47 12.60 9.14
CA HIS A 555 -1.57 12.03 9.93
C HIS A 555 -2.35 13.08 10.75
N ILE A 556 -2.19 14.36 10.43
CA ILE A 556 -2.72 15.49 11.23
C ILE A 556 -3.59 16.44 10.41
N GLY A 557 -4.19 15.99 9.31
CA GLY A 557 -5.16 16.78 8.54
C GLY A 557 -5.30 16.42 7.06
N THR A 558 -4.45 15.54 6.52
CA THR A 558 -4.63 14.91 5.20
C THR A 558 -5.84 13.98 5.16
N VAL A 559 -6.27 13.63 3.96
CA VAL A 559 -7.32 12.64 3.68
C VAL A 559 -6.65 11.38 3.14
N TRP A 560 -6.95 10.24 3.78
CA TRP A 560 -6.44 8.92 3.40
C TRP A 560 -7.59 8.10 2.79
N PRO A 561 -7.47 7.60 1.54
CA PRO A 561 -8.54 6.86 0.90
C PRO A 561 -8.96 5.59 1.66
N PHE A 562 -8.02 4.84 2.22
CA PHE A 562 -8.32 3.62 2.96
C PHE A 562 -9.10 3.91 4.25
N ASP A 563 -8.65 4.91 5.02
CA ASP A 563 -9.32 5.38 6.25
C ASP A 563 -10.79 5.70 5.93
N ASN A 564 -11.03 6.42 4.85
CA ASN A 564 -12.37 6.77 4.39
C ASN A 564 -13.21 5.56 3.94
N ALA A 565 -12.59 4.54 3.32
CA ALA A 565 -13.29 3.32 2.95
C ALA A 565 -13.75 2.52 4.18
N PHE A 566 -12.91 2.40 5.20
CA PHE A 566 -13.27 1.75 6.47
C PHE A 566 -14.29 2.56 7.28
N ILE A 567 -14.19 3.90 7.29
CA ILE A 567 -15.22 4.77 7.89
C ILE A 567 -16.57 4.57 7.20
N ALA A 568 -16.60 4.54 5.86
CA ALA A 568 -17.83 4.30 5.10
C ALA A 568 -18.40 2.91 5.40
N TRP A 569 -17.57 1.88 5.52
CA TRP A 569 -18.01 0.54 5.90
C TRP A 569 -18.56 0.49 7.34
N GLY A 570 -17.93 1.18 8.29
CA GLY A 570 -18.44 1.32 9.66
C GLY A 570 -19.79 2.03 9.72
N LEU A 571 -19.93 3.18 9.05
CA LEU A 571 -21.21 3.89 8.92
C LEU A 571 -22.29 2.98 8.33
N ARG A 572 -21.92 2.18 7.31
CA ARG A 572 -22.82 1.22 6.67
C ARG A 572 -23.35 0.17 7.64
N ARG A 573 -22.47 -0.39 8.48
CA ARG A 573 -22.83 -1.40 9.51
C ARG A 573 -23.81 -0.85 10.54
N TYR A 574 -23.75 0.45 10.84
CA TYR A 574 -24.67 1.12 11.76
C TYR A 574 -25.93 1.71 11.09
N GLY A 575 -26.16 1.44 9.80
CA GLY A 575 -27.36 1.90 9.08
C GLY A 575 -27.27 3.33 8.49
N PHE A 576 -26.13 4.00 8.61
CA PHE A 576 -25.88 5.34 8.05
C PHE A 576 -25.50 5.26 6.56
N HIS A 577 -26.42 4.73 5.75
CA HIS A 577 -26.20 4.44 4.33
C HIS A 577 -25.93 5.69 3.50
N HIS A 578 -26.66 6.78 3.77
CA HIS A 578 -26.50 8.04 3.07
C HIS A 578 -25.14 8.67 3.39
N GLU A 579 -24.73 8.62 4.65
CA GLU A 579 -23.46 9.15 5.13
C GLU A 579 -22.27 8.39 4.51
N ALA A 580 -22.34 7.05 4.51
CA ALA A 580 -21.36 6.19 3.84
C ALA A 580 -21.27 6.51 2.33
N GLY A 581 -22.42 6.70 1.68
CA GLY A 581 -22.51 7.10 0.27
C GLY A 581 -21.82 8.42 -0.03
N ARG A 582 -21.98 9.44 0.82
CA ARG A 582 -21.31 10.74 0.66
C ARG A 582 -19.78 10.66 0.74
N ILE A 583 -19.25 9.82 1.63
CA ILE A 583 -17.80 9.57 1.70
C ILE A 583 -17.33 8.86 0.43
N ALA A 584 -18.06 7.83 -0.01
CA ALA A 584 -17.74 7.11 -1.25
C ALA A 584 -17.71 8.03 -2.47
N GLU A 585 -18.71 8.91 -2.62
CA GLU A 585 -18.74 9.92 -3.68
C GLU A 585 -17.51 10.83 -3.63
N GLY A 586 -17.12 11.32 -2.45
CA GLY A 586 -15.97 12.20 -2.27
C GLY A 586 -14.66 11.57 -2.77
N ILE A 587 -14.39 10.33 -2.33
CA ILE A 587 -13.16 9.60 -2.66
C ILE A 587 -13.12 9.21 -4.14
N ILE A 588 -14.23 8.71 -4.70
CA ILE A 588 -14.30 8.34 -6.13
C ILE A 588 -14.23 9.58 -7.03
N ASP A 589 -14.74 10.73 -6.60
CA ASP A 589 -14.57 11.97 -7.38
C ASP A 589 -13.13 12.47 -7.32
N ALA A 590 -12.45 12.32 -6.17
CA ALA A 590 -11.03 12.65 -6.04
C ALA A 590 -10.16 11.83 -7.00
N SER A 591 -10.48 10.54 -7.22
CA SER A 591 -9.71 9.64 -8.09
C SER A 591 -9.56 10.15 -9.53
N ARG A 592 -10.52 10.97 -10.01
CA ARG A 592 -10.49 11.59 -11.35
C ARG A 592 -9.27 12.48 -11.56
N HIS A 593 -8.77 13.09 -10.49
CA HIS A 593 -7.60 13.96 -10.52
C HIS A 593 -6.28 13.18 -10.43
N PHE A 594 -6.36 11.87 -10.20
CA PHE A 594 -5.24 10.96 -10.11
C PHE A 594 -5.32 9.82 -11.13
N GLN A 595 -6.09 10.01 -12.23
CA GLN A 595 -6.26 9.02 -13.29
C GLN A 595 -6.73 7.64 -12.77
N GLY A 596 -7.59 7.63 -11.75
CA GLY A 596 -8.09 6.41 -11.11
C GLY A 596 -7.16 5.83 -10.02
N ARG A 597 -5.88 6.18 -10.00
CA ARG A 597 -4.89 5.74 -9.00
C ARG A 597 -4.87 6.69 -7.81
N LEU A 598 -5.73 6.46 -6.82
CA LEU A 598 -5.70 7.24 -5.59
C LEU A 598 -4.32 7.12 -4.90
N PRO A 599 -3.71 8.24 -4.48
CA PRO A 599 -2.46 8.21 -3.71
C PRO A 599 -2.72 7.74 -2.28
N GLU A 600 -1.67 7.30 -1.58
CA GLU A 600 -1.69 6.99 -0.14
C GLU A 600 -2.45 8.02 0.70
N ALA A 601 -2.16 9.30 0.45
CA ALA A 601 -2.85 10.42 1.05
C ALA A 601 -2.86 11.63 0.10
N PHE A 602 -3.83 12.53 0.30
CA PHE A 602 -3.83 13.84 -0.34
C PHE A 602 -4.17 14.93 0.68
N GLY A 603 -3.82 16.17 0.33
CA GLY A 603 -4.01 17.33 1.17
C GLY A 603 -5.48 17.50 1.53
N GLY A 604 -5.76 17.61 2.82
CA GLY A 604 -7.06 17.99 3.29
C GLY A 604 -7.20 19.50 3.13
N TYR A 605 -7.52 20.01 1.96
CA TYR A 605 -8.10 21.36 1.86
C TYR A 605 -9.59 21.23 1.66
N ASP A 606 -10.35 22.23 2.10
CA ASP A 606 -11.79 22.27 1.80
C ASP A 606 -11.96 22.30 0.28
N ARG A 607 -12.86 21.46 -0.22
CA ARG A 607 -13.10 21.28 -1.66
C ARG A 607 -13.40 22.59 -2.38
N GLU A 608 -14.13 23.49 -1.72
CA GLU A 608 -14.48 24.81 -2.22
C GLU A 608 -13.27 25.74 -2.40
N LEU A 609 -12.18 25.51 -1.64
CA LEU A 609 -10.98 26.35 -1.71
C LEU A 609 -10.12 26.04 -2.93
N THR A 610 -9.97 24.76 -3.29
CA THR A 610 -8.98 24.33 -4.31
C THR A 610 -9.62 23.87 -5.61
N GLY A 611 -10.87 23.40 -5.60
CA GLY A 611 -11.54 22.82 -6.77
C GLY A 611 -10.97 21.48 -7.25
N HIS A 612 -9.85 21.02 -6.68
CA HIS A 612 -9.20 19.72 -6.93
C HIS A 612 -8.44 19.26 -5.67
N PRO A 613 -8.28 17.94 -5.43
CA PRO A 613 -7.48 17.44 -4.32
C PRO A 613 -6.01 17.82 -4.51
N VAL A 614 -5.41 18.42 -3.49
CA VAL A 614 -3.99 18.83 -3.51
C VAL A 614 -3.12 17.62 -3.25
N GLN A 615 -2.11 17.36 -4.09
CA GLN A 615 -1.25 16.20 -3.92
C GLN A 615 -0.38 16.31 -2.66
N TYR A 616 -0.27 15.23 -1.89
CA TYR A 616 0.72 15.14 -0.81
C TYR A 616 2.09 14.75 -1.42
N PRO A 617 3.15 15.56 -1.27
CA PRO A 617 4.39 15.38 -2.04
C PRO A 617 5.10 14.04 -1.86
N ALA A 618 5.01 13.45 -0.67
CA ALA A 618 5.68 12.20 -0.33
C ALA A 618 4.76 10.97 -0.43
N ALA A 619 3.53 11.11 -0.92
CA ALA A 619 2.57 10.00 -0.97
C ALA A 619 3.09 8.86 -1.84
N ASN A 620 2.97 7.64 -1.33
CA ASN A 620 3.13 6.45 -2.16
C ASN A 620 2.03 6.39 -3.24
N SER A 621 2.41 6.01 -4.46
CA SER A 621 1.48 5.84 -5.58
C SER A 621 2.10 4.94 -6.66
N PRO A 622 1.62 3.69 -6.84
CA PRO A 622 0.53 3.06 -6.09
C PRO A 622 0.89 2.76 -4.62
N GLN A 623 -0.14 2.65 -3.78
CA GLN A 623 -0.06 2.23 -2.37
C GLN A 623 -1.23 1.28 -2.09
N ALA A 624 -0.97 0.12 -1.48
CA ALA A 624 -1.89 -1.01 -1.44
C ALA A 624 -3.25 -0.67 -0.80
N LEU A 625 -3.24 0.03 0.34
CA LEU A 625 -4.47 0.40 1.04
C LEU A 625 -5.34 1.37 0.24
N ALA A 626 -4.73 2.41 -0.35
CA ALA A 626 -5.41 3.38 -1.19
C ALA A 626 -5.89 2.77 -2.51
N THR A 627 -5.12 1.81 -3.03
CA THR A 627 -5.48 1.04 -4.24
C THR A 627 -6.70 0.17 -3.98
N ALA A 628 -6.82 -0.43 -2.79
CA ALA A 628 -7.96 -1.26 -2.43
C ALA A 628 -9.22 -0.48 -1.99
N ALA A 629 -9.08 0.80 -1.63
CA ALA A 629 -10.19 1.62 -1.15
C ALA A 629 -11.41 1.68 -2.10
N PRO A 630 -11.27 1.90 -3.43
CA PRO A 630 -12.40 1.83 -4.36
C PRO A 630 -13.16 0.49 -4.32
N LEU A 631 -12.45 -0.63 -4.13
CA LEU A 631 -13.04 -1.97 -4.08
C LEU A 631 -13.89 -2.14 -2.82
N LEU A 632 -13.40 -1.71 -1.65
CA LEU A 632 -14.19 -1.71 -0.42
C LEU A 632 -15.40 -0.75 -0.52
N LEU A 633 -15.27 0.38 -1.21
CA LEU A 633 -16.40 1.28 -1.45
C LEU A 633 -17.47 0.63 -2.32
N VAL A 634 -17.11 -0.15 -3.36
CA VAL A 634 -18.08 -0.95 -4.12
C VAL A 634 -18.80 -1.95 -3.22
N ARG A 635 -18.06 -2.71 -2.40
CA ARG A 635 -18.63 -3.65 -1.41
C ARG A 635 -19.62 -2.93 -0.49
N THR A 636 -19.22 -1.76 0.00
CA THR A 636 -19.98 -0.93 0.94
C THR A 636 -21.26 -0.38 0.31
N LEU A 637 -21.23 0.08 -0.95
CA LEU A 637 -22.37 0.65 -1.65
C LEU A 637 -23.42 -0.42 -2.01
N LEU A 638 -22.96 -1.57 -2.49
CA LEU A 638 -23.82 -2.72 -2.80
C LEU A 638 -24.31 -3.45 -1.54
N GLY A 639 -23.71 -3.18 -0.38
CA GLY A 639 -24.08 -3.80 0.89
C GLY A 639 -23.83 -5.30 0.88
N LEU A 640 -22.66 -5.71 0.40
CA LEU A 640 -22.29 -7.12 0.26
C LEU A 640 -21.84 -7.69 1.61
N GLU A 641 -22.61 -8.65 2.14
CA GLU A 641 -22.30 -9.31 3.42
C GLU A 641 -22.51 -10.83 3.31
N PRO A 642 -21.51 -11.65 3.67
CA PRO A 642 -21.68 -13.10 3.77
C PRO A 642 -22.69 -13.45 4.86
N TYR A 643 -23.64 -14.32 4.54
CA TYR A 643 -24.59 -14.86 5.52
C TYR A 643 -24.80 -16.35 5.25
N GLU A 644 -24.34 -17.20 6.17
CA GLU A 644 -24.37 -18.66 6.02
C GLU A 644 -23.73 -19.11 4.69
N GLU A 645 -24.49 -19.70 3.77
CA GLU A 645 -24.04 -20.16 2.46
C GLU A 645 -24.35 -19.17 1.32
N ASP A 646 -24.94 -18.01 1.64
CA ASP A 646 -25.42 -17.01 0.69
C ASP A 646 -24.66 -15.67 0.81
N LEU A 647 -24.76 -14.85 -0.24
CA LEU A 647 -24.34 -13.44 -0.22
C LEU A 647 -25.56 -12.53 -0.12
N VAL A 648 -25.66 -11.77 0.97
CA VAL A 648 -26.66 -10.71 1.11
C VAL A 648 -26.23 -9.53 0.26
N VAL A 649 -27.14 -9.06 -0.60
CA VAL A 649 -26.97 -7.88 -1.45
C VAL A 649 -28.07 -6.88 -1.11
N ALA A 650 -27.69 -5.77 -0.46
CA ALA A 650 -28.64 -4.79 0.06
C ALA A 650 -28.30 -3.37 -0.44
N PRO A 651 -28.32 -3.05 -1.73
CA PRO A 651 -27.68 -1.85 -2.27
C PRO A 651 -28.27 -0.54 -1.71
N ALA A 652 -27.39 0.41 -1.40
CA ALA A 652 -27.74 1.80 -1.10
C ALA A 652 -26.79 2.71 -1.89
N VAL A 653 -27.22 3.05 -3.11
CA VAL A 653 -26.40 3.71 -4.11
C VAL A 653 -26.78 5.19 -4.21
N PRO A 654 -25.84 6.13 -3.97
CA PRO A 654 -26.08 7.55 -4.18
C PRO A 654 -26.40 7.89 -5.63
N GLU A 655 -27.16 8.96 -5.85
CA GLU A 655 -27.66 9.36 -7.16
C GLU A 655 -26.56 9.46 -8.22
N ARG A 656 -25.39 9.98 -7.84
CA ARG A 656 -24.28 10.22 -8.75
C ARG A 656 -23.69 8.95 -9.36
N PHE A 657 -23.77 7.83 -8.66
CA PHE A 657 -23.29 6.53 -9.16
C PHE A 657 -24.25 5.90 -10.18
N GLY A 658 -25.53 6.29 -10.18
CA GLY A 658 -26.55 5.70 -11.05
C GLY A 658 -26.76 4.21 -10.75
N ARG A 659 -26.68 3.38 -11.79
CA ARG A 659 -26.66 1.92 -11.66
C ARG A 659 -25.23 1.42 -11.42
N ILE A 660 -25.08 0.50 -10.48
CA ILE A 660 -23.86 -0.28 -10.24
C ILE A 660 -24.19 -1.76 -10.43
N GLU A 661 -23.38 -2.47 -11.21
CA GLU A 661 -23.46 -3.91 -11.43
C GLU A 661 -22.10 -4.52 -11.16
N LEU A 662 -22.04 -5.50 -10.27
CA LEU A 662 -20.83 -6.27 -10.00
C LEU A 662 -21.15 -7.74 -10.30
N LEU A 663 -20.57 -8.28 -11.37
CA LEU A 663 -20.84 -9.62 -11.86
C LEU A 663 -19.75 -10.59 -11.40
N ASP A 664 -20.09 -11.88 -11.30
CA ASP A 664 -19.14 -12.96 -11.01
C ASP A 664 -18.45 -12.87 -9.63
N ILE A 665 -19.13 -12.38 -8.59
CA ILE A 665 -18.57 -12.23 -7.24
C ILE A 665 -18.25 -13.62 -6.64
N PRO A 666 -16.97 -13.97 -6.44
CA PRO A 666 -16.59 -15.26 -5.87
C PRO A 666 -16.89 -15.32 -4.36
N GLY A 667 -17.17 -16.53 -3.87
CA GLY A 667 -17.28 -16.83 -2.45
C GLY A 667 -17.71 -18.28 -2.22
N ARG A 668 -18.07 -18.63 -0.99
CA ARG A 668 -18.61 -19.97 -0.65
C ARG A 668 -19.87 -20.35 -1.45
N TRP A 669 -20.62 -19.35 -1.90
CA TRP A 669 -21.77 -19.48 -2.82
C TRP A 669 -21.39 -19.74 -4.29
N GLY A 670 -20.10 -19.93 -4.60
CA GLY A 670 -19.60 -20.06 -5.97
C GLY A 670 -19.42 -18.70 -6.63
N ARG A 671 -20.36 -18.29 -7.48
CA ARG A 671 -20.38 -16.97 -8.14
C ARG A 671 -21.79 -16.39 -8.15
N ILE A 672 -21.92 -15.12 -7.81
CA ILE A 672 -23.20 -14.40 -7.80
C ILE A 672 -23.03 -12.98 -8.35
N ASP A 673 -24.09 -12.42 -8.90
CA ASP A 673 -24.13 -11.05 -9.38
C ASP A 673 -24.84 -10.14 -8.37
N ALA A 674 -24.36 -8.91 -8.23
CA ALA A 674 -24.97 -7.87 -7.41
C ALA A 674 -25.30 -6.63 -8.24
N ILE A 675 -26.54 -6.13 -8.11
CA ILE A 675 -27.01 -4.95 -8.85
C ILE A 675 -27.60 -3.95 -7.86
N GLY A 676 -27.12 -2.71 -7.92
CA GLY A 676 -27.65 -1.57 -7.18
C GLY A 676 -28.13 -0.47 -8.12
N THR A 677 -29.25 0.17 -7.77
CA THR A 677 -29.76 1.36 -8.48
C THR A 677 -30.13 2.44 -7.48
N VAL A 678 -30.19 3.68 -7.96
CA VAL A 678 -30.63 4.83 -7.14
C VAL A 678 -32.04 4.56 -6.61
N ALA A 679 -32.21 4.69 -5.28
CA ALA A 679 -33.52 4.58 -4.66
C ALA A 679 -34.45 5.68 -5.21
N ARG A 680 -35.57 5.30 -5.84
CA ARG A 680 -36.55 6.28 -6.34
C ARG A 680 -37.18 7.04 -5.15
N PRO A 681 -37.15 8.39 -5.14
CA PRO A 681 -37.85 9.14 -4.12
C PRO A 681 -39.37 8.99 -4.34
N GLY A 682 -40.05 8.22 -3.48
CA GLY A 682 -41.51 8.04 -3.51
C GLY A 682 -42.04 6.61 -3.43
N GLY A 683 -41.18 5.59 -3.36
CA GLY A 683 -41.62 4.21 -3.08
C GLY A 683 -41.90 4.00 -1.59
N GLY A 684 -43.07 4.43 -1.12
CA GLY A 684 -43.55 4.10 0.23
C GLY A 684 -43.43 2.59 0.51
N GLY A 685 -42.95 2.27 1.71
CA GLY A 685 -42.69 0.91 2.13
C GLY A 685 -43.85 -0.04 1.86
N ARG A 686 -43.57 -1.13 1.16
CA ARG A 686 -44.07 -2.41 1.64
C ARG A 686 -43.04 -2.91 2.62
N GLU A 687 -43.38 -2.83 3.90
CA GLU A 687 -42.86 -3.76 4.90
C GLU A 687 -42.89 -5.15 4.27
N MET A 688 -41.72 -5.69 3.93
CA MET A 688 -41.59 -7.14 3.92
C MET A 688 -41.68 -7.55 5.39
N SER A 689 -42.87 -8.05 5.73
CA SER A 689 -43.18 -8.72 6.98
C SER A 689 -41.97 -9.46 7.55
N LEU A 690 -41.43 -8.91 8.64
CA LEU A 690 -40.57 -9.61 9.58
C LEU A 690 -41.31 -10.86 10.09
N ALA A 691 -41.08 -12.00 9.45
CA ALA A 691 -41.28 -13.28 10.10
C ALA A 691 -40.15 -13.43 11.12
N ARG A 692 -40.50 -13.19 12.39
CA ARG A 692 -39.67 -13.49 13.57
C ARG A 692 -39.01 -14.85 13.42
N LEU A 693 -37.69 -14.92 13.59
CA LEU A 693 -37.00 -16.11 14.11
C LEU A 693 -36.08 -15.69 15.26
N PRO A 694 -35.94 -16.53 16.30
CA PRO A 694 -35.65 -16.09 17.65
C PRO A 694 -34.17 -16.25 18.05
N ARG A 695 -33.73 -15.29 18.88
CA ARG A 695 -32.57 -15.26 19.81
C ARG A 695 -31.25 -15.83 19.33
#